data_AF-K8EHY3-F1
#
_entry.id   AF-K8EHY3-F1
#
_cell.length_a   1.000
_cell.length_b   1.000
_cell.length_c   1.000
_cell.angle_alpha   90.00
_cell.angle_beta   90.00
_cell.angle_gamma   90.00
#
_symmetry.space_group_name_H-M   'P 1'
#
loop_
_entity.id
_entity.type
_entity.pdbx_description
1 polymer ?
#
loop_
_entity_poly.entity_id
_entity_poly.type
_entity_poly.pdbx_seq_one_letter_code
_entity_poly.pdbx_strand_id
1 'polypeptide(L)'
;MTTLVVSLSTSSSFLFSKREGQKGRLGGGMCFPLRKGTPRTTLPRRHHHHHRNSRKRTTTSIPRAAFLRDFLKPSSSKNRKEEDRNIEIFEGEVSEILESARAAVFPTTAEKKTGSGDAEASSSTSCNSGFHQGEIWGNGEHLGMDVRWKLAYADENFIDECVNPHLAYVSGFDAERNEVWETDFSGYTQTLDLDDREAALLATWIRTGYWVSRDCLEMKGLLEVTYVKDTNENERVVAVRLKDDGLIVANVFLCKETYLPKKVQIKCCGSVETWKYSRWKAYQHGQFMFAETCEIIGSSGSTQRFDAQGYRAKSSSKTFSSPEKRFDSELISIEKDDDNRVGESSGSSSSSSSSSSKYNVEVVKCSSDHVLVRPYINGRDVGPFILDTGASGLVLDQRVADDLDLATFGEVHVSGVSTKVKCAFRRAKELKIGKLKIEKPVFMQMDASGVVSGCSERVAGIIGFDAFKSSIVDVSSGNDKTVHIYPRGYFDANDWPWQNVSIVSNVPHLKARFSGKGNHQTKLRMFMVDSGAGGADVIFHGRAVESLDLENALLSKNEVRRTSTVRGVSGSGGGGGGAEKCVKATLDWIEFENKGMRVQELKTLLANGSGFDLSEFGVGMVCANVLNSRRVVYDMPNRRMCLFEEEKKKVND
;
A
#
# COMPACT_ATOMS: atom_id res chain seq x y z
N MET A 1 -8.57 13.57 -9.45
CA MET A 1 -7.45 12.95 -8.72
C MET A 1 -7.24 11.57 -9.30
N THR A 2 -5.99 11.14 -9.44
CA THR A 2 -5.62 9.88 -10.13
C THR A 2 -4.91 8.87 -9.26
N THR A 3 -5.17 8.84 -7.96
CA THR A 3 -4.61 7.78 -7.13
C THR A 3 -5.07 6.41 -7.65
N LEU A 4 -4.12 5.59 -8.10
CA LEU A 4 -4.35 4.25 -8.60
C LEU A 4 -3.34 3.31 -7.93
N VAL A 5 -3.81 2.56 -6.95
CA VAL A 5 -3.00 1.55 -6.29
C VAL A 5 -3.46 0.19 -6.77
N VAL A 6 -2.58 -0.47 -7.51
CA VAL A 6 -2.73 -1.81 -8.03
C VAL A 6 -1.51 -2.61 -7.61
N SER A 7 -1.70 -3.54 -6.69
CA SER A 7 -0.77 -4.63 -6.42
C SER A 7 -1.02 -5.75 -7.42
N LEU A 8 0.02 -6.10 -8.16
CA LEU A 8 0.04 -7.25 -9.07
C LEU A 8 0.75 -8.45 -8.43
N SER A 9 1.01 -8.43 -7.12
CA SER A 9 1.73 -9.51 -6.44
C SER A 9 0.85 -10.75 -6.25
N THR A 10 1.43 -11.84 -5.73
CA THR A 10 0.66 -13.05 -5.38
C THR A 10 -0.37 -12.80 -4.27
N SER A 11 -0.31 -11.63 -3.61
CA SER A 11 -1.41 -11.04 -2.84
C SER A 11 -2.19 -10.02 -3.67
N SER A 12 -3.52 -10.10 -3.62
CA SER A 12 -4.45 -9.49 -4.58
C SER A 12 -4.92 -8.08 -4.19
N SER A 13 -4.02 -7.10 -4.07
CA SER A 13 -4.44 -5.79 -3.55
C SER A 13 -4.77 -4.79 -4.68
N PHE A 14 -6.03 -4.73 -5.12
CA PHE A 14 -6.54 -3.70 -6.05
C PHE A 14 -7.38 -2.66 -5.32
N LEU A 15 -7.11 -1.37 -5.53
CA LEU A 15 -7.77 -0.28 -4.78
C LEU A 15 -8.46 0.76 -5.67
N PHE A 16 -9.76 0.90 -5.42
CA PHE A 16 -10.50 2.17 -5.39
C PHE A 16 -11.53 2.04 -4.25
N SER A 17 -11.46 2.88 -3.23
CA SER A 17 -12.24 2.69 -1.99
C SER A 17 -13.70 3.14 -2.14
N LYS A 18 -14.64 2.21 -1.91
CA LYS A 18 -15.80 2.38 -1.01
C LYS A 18 -16.42 1.02 -0.67
N ARG A 19 -16.66 0.75 0.62
CA ARG A 19 -17.38 -0.44 1.09
C ARG A 19 -18.88 -0.12 1.23
N GLU A 20 -19.74 -0.98 0.71
CA GLU A 20 -21.20 -0.88 0.87
C GLU A 20 -21.62 -1.03 2.33
N GLY A 21 -22.53 -0.15 2.77
CA GLY A 21 -23.12 -0.17 4.12
C GLY A 21 -24.59 0.24 4.11
N GLN A 22 -25.45 -0.78 4.24
CA GLN A 22 -26.83 -0.82 4.77
C GLN A 22 -28.03 -0.23 3.98
N LYS A 23 -28.79 -1.18 3.41
CA LYS A 23 -30.26 -1.35 3.39
C LYS A 23 -31.12 -0.07 3.42
N GLY A 24 -31.59 0.31 2.23
CA GLY A 24 -32.72 1.22 2.06
C GLY A 24 -34.00 0.65 2.67
N ARG A 25 -34.65 1.46 3.50
CA ARG A 25 -36.05 1.26 3.88
C ARG A 25 -36.88 2.08 2.89
N LEU A 26 -37.66 1.38 2.07
CA LEU A 26 -38.71 1.97 1.24
C LEU A 26 -39.69 2.74 2.12
N GLY A 27 -39.93 4.00 1.79
CA GLY A 27 -40.93 4.86 2.41
C GLY A 27 -41.19 6.04 1.49
N GLY A 28 -42.30 5.97 0.75
CA GLY A 28 -42.68 6.97 -0.23
C GLY A 28 -43.23 8.26 0.36
N GLY A 29 -43.57 9.17 -0.54
CA GLY A 29 -44.65 10.13 -0.33
C GLY A 29 -44.24 11.59 -0.14
N MET A 30 -44.52 12.33 -1.21
CA MET A 30 -45.06 13.69 -1.23
C MET A 30 -44.13 14.92 -1.24
N CYS A 31 -44.57 15.81 -2.12
CA CYS A 31 -44.01 17.07 -2.57
C CYS A 31 -44.68 18.25 -1.83
N PHE A 32 -44.14 19.46 -2.08
CA PHE A 32 -44.71 20.83 -1.88
C PHE A 32 -44.21 21.70 -0.69
N PRO A 33 -44.19 23.05 -0.83
CA PRO A 33 -42.93 23.82 -0.81
C PRO A 33 -42.90 25.08 0.11
N LEU A 34 -41.76 25.80 0.09
CA LEU A 34 -41.56 27.25 0.30
C LEU A 34 -42.14 27.93 1.56
N ARG A 35 -41.28 28.59 2.36
CA ARG A 35 -41.40 30.04 2.65
C ARG A 35 -40.19 30.67 3.35
N LYS A 36 -39.97 31.94 2.98
CA LYS A 36 -38.99 32.94 3.44
C LYS A 36 -39.30 33.47 4.85
N GLY A 37 -38.29 34.01 5.53
CA GLY A 37 -38.48 34.92 6.68
C GLY A 37 -37.19 35.32 7.40
N THR A 38 -36.59 36.43 6.99
CA THR A 38 -35.56 37.23 7.71
C THR A 38 -36.21 38.10 8.82
N PRO A 39 -35.50 39.07 9.47
CA PRO A 39 -34.57 38.96 10.59
C PRO A 39 -34.96 39.92 11.76
N ARG A 40 -34.21 39.97 12.90
CA ARG A 40 -33.96 41.19 13.74
C ARG A 40 -33.20 40.86 15.04
N THR A 41 -32.00 41.45 15.27
CA THR A 41 -31.65 42.58 16.19
C THR A 41 -31.85 42.29 17.69
N THR A 42 -31.04 42.65 18.70
CA THR A 42 -29.85 43.53 18.91
C THR A 42 -29.47 43.45 20.41
N LEU A 43 -28.16 43.46 20.74
CA LEU A 43 -27.50 44.12 21.90
C LEU A 43 -27.82 43.65 23.37
N PRO A 44 -27.07 44.09 24.42
CA PRO A 44 -25.62 43.99 24.66
C PRO A 44 -25.19 43.67 26.13
N ARG A 45 -23.87 43.52 26.36
CA ARG A 45 -23.06 43.92 27.56
C ARG A 45 -23.38 43.32 28.95
N ARG A 46 -22.38 42.73 29.65
CA ARG A 46 -21.39 43.40 30.53
C ARG A 46 -20.52 42.41 31.34
N HIS A 47 -19.29 42.88 31.59
CA HIS A 47 -18.19 42.48 32.49
C HIS A 47 -18.42 41.54 33.69
N HIS A 48 -17.40 40.74 34.01
CA HIS A 48 -16.65 40.90 35.27
C HIS A 48 -15.25 40.27 35.26
N HIS A 49 -14.43 40.77 36.19
CA HIS A 49 -12.97 40.75 36.28
C HIS A 49 -12.38 39.48 36.92
N HIS A 50 -11.12 39.25 36.53
CA HIS A 50 -9.97 38.65 37.23
C HIS A 50 -10.12 38.09 38.66
N HIS A 51 -9.52 36.92 38.87
CA HIS A 51 -8.53 36.76 39.94
C HIS A 51 -7.40 35.78 39.59
N ARG A 52 -6.17 36.26 39.81
CA ARG A 52 -4.88 35.56 39.91
C ARG A 52 -4.91 34.49 41.01
N ASN A 53 -4.21 33.36 40.84
CA ASN A 53 -2.90 33.20 41.48
C ASN A 53 -2.16 31.90 41.12
N SER A 54 -0.85 32.06 41.07
CA SER A 54 0.25 31.11 40.90
C SER A 54 0.31 29.99 41.93
N ARG A 55 0.87 28.83 41.55
CA ARG A 55 1.68 27.99 42.46
C ARG A 55 2.73 27.17 41.70
N LYS A 56 3.95 27.28 42.22
CA LYS A 56 5.19 26.56 41.87
C LYS A 56 5.00 25.05 42.00
N ARG A 57 5.71 24.27 41.18
CA ARG A 57 5.89 22.83 41.39
C ARG A 57 7.38 22.50 41.46
N THR A 58 7.72 21.87 42.57
CA THR A 58 9.01 21.29 42.95
C THR A 58 9.27 19.99 42.19
N THR A 59 10.56 19.73 41.98
CA THR A 59 11.17 18.52 41.45
C THR A 59 11.12 17.36 42.45
N THR A 60 10.68 16.19 42.01
CA THR A 60 11.11 14.88 42.55
C THR A 60 11.09 13.81 41.45
N SER A 61 12.20 13.10 41.33
CA SER A 61 12.50 12.01 40.41
C SER A 61 11.93 10.67 40.93
N ILE A 62 11.25 9.90 40.07
CA ILE A 62 10.82 8.50 40.31
C ILE A 62 11.01 7.70 38.99
N PRO A 63 11.41 6.40 39.04
CA PRO A 63 12.05 5.71 37.93
C PRO A 63 11.11 5.16 36.84
N ARG A 64 11.68 5.02 35.64
CA ARG A 64 11.13 4.40 34.42
C ARG A 64 10.78 2.91 34.66
N ALA A 65 9.52 2.60 34.95
CA ALA A 65 8.85 1.32 34.61
C ALA A 65 7.43 1.27 35.23
N ALA A 66 6.47 2.09 34.75
CA ALA A 66 5.02 1.92 35.01
C ALA A 66 4.15 3.02 34.33
N PHE A 67 4.40 3.39 33.06
CA PHE A 67 3.65 4.50 32.42
C PHE A 67 3.15 4.19 31.00
N LEU A 68 2.84 2.92 30.71
CA LEU A 68 2.35 2.46 29.40
C LEU A 68 1.00 1.73 29.45
N ARG A 69 0.18 1.94 30.50
CA ARG A 69 -1.17 1.33 30.59
C ARG A 69 -2.36 2.29 30.60
N ASP A 70 -2.17 3.61 30.62
CA ASP A 70 -3.29 4.56 30.83
C ASP A 70 -3.65 5.48 29.65
N PHE A 71 -3.16 5.25 28.44
CA PHE A 71 -3.48 6.10 27.27
C PHE A 71 -4.36 5.45 26.17
N LEU A 72 -4.96 4.28 26.44
CA LEU A 72 -5.90 3.62 25.52
C LEU A 72 -7.35 3.53 26.06
N LYS A 73 -7.79 4.45 26.90
CA LYS A 73 -9.23 4.59 27.21
C LYS A 73 -9.85 5.66 26.31
N PRO A 74 -10.84 5.32 25.46
CA PRO A 74 -11.62 6.31 24.74
C PRO A 74 -12.31 7.25 25.71
N SER A 75 -12.31 8.55 25.42
CA SER A 75 -13.07 9.54 26.19
C SER A 75 -14.57 9.28 26.01
N SER A 76 -15.27 9.12 27.12
CA SER A 76 -16.69 8.80 27.17
C SER A 76 -17.54 10.02 26.81
N SER A 77 -18.33 9.91 25.73
CA SER A 77 -19.53 10.73 25.55
C SER A 77 -20.75 9.89 25.94
N LYS A 78 -21.58 10.47 26.81
CA LYS A 78 -22.70 9.82 27.49
C LYS A 78 -23.82 9.43 26.51
N ASN A 79 -24.49 8.32 26.86
CA ASN A 79 -25.74 7.76 26.32
C ASN A 79 -25.62 6.75 25.18
N ARG A 80 -25.23 5.52 25.53
CA ARG A 80 -25.92 4.29 25.08
C ARG A 80 -25.85 3.26 26.21
N LYS A 81 -27.02 2.92 26.76
CA LYS A 81 -27.19 1.77 27.66
C LYS A 81 -27.34 0.51 26.80
N GLU A 82 -26.83 -0.58 27.36
CA GLU A 82 -27.04 -1.99 26.98
C GLU A 82 -26.34 -2.48 25.71
N GLU A 83 -25.10 -2.95 25.87
CA GLU A 83 -24.67 -4.36 25.74
C GLU A 83 -23.12 -4.43 25.77
N ASP A 84 -22.52 -4.16 26.93
CA ASP A 84 -21.10 -4.48 27.17
C ASP A 84 -21.07 -5.77 27.99
N ARG A 85 -20.85 -6.91 27.32
CA ARG A 85 -20.36 -8.12 28.00
C ARG A 85 -18.84 -8.04 28.03
N ASN A 86 -18.29 -8.12 29.24
CA ASN A 86 -16.87 -8.23 29.52
C ASN A 86 -16.17 -9.22 28.59
N ILE A 87 -15.13 -8.78 27.90
CA ILE A 87 -14.13 -9.65 27.26
C ILE A 87 -13.04 -9.84 28.30
N GLU A 88 -13.22 -10.82 29.19
CA GLU A 88 -12.10 -11.43 29.89
C GLU A 88 -11.39 -12.35 28.87
N ILE A 89 -10.15 -12.01 28.53
CA ILE A 89 -9.32 -12.83 27.63
C ILE A 89 -8.94 -14.08 28.42
N PHE A 90 -9.58 -15.20 28.10
CA PHE A 90 -9.20 -16.53 28.58
C PHE A 90 -7.91 -16.96 27.85
N GLU A 91 -6.73 -16.62 28.39
CA GLU A 91 -5.44 -17.08 27.85
C GLU A 91 -5.36 -18.61 27.73
N GLY A 92 -6.09 -19.36 28.57
CA GLY A 92 -6.19 -20.82 28.49
C GLY A 92 -6.85 -21.34 27.20
N GLU A 93 -7.85 -20.63 26.66
CA GLU A 93 -8.61 -21.07 25.48
C GLU A 93 -7.76 -20.97 24.21
N VAL A 94 -6.96 -19.91 24.05
CA VAL A 94 -6.10 -19.71 22.88
C VAL A 94 -5.01 -20.78 22.77
N SER A 95 -4.39 -21.13 23.89
CA SER A 95 -3.32 -22.13 23.92
C SER A 95 -3.81 -23.50 23.42
N GLU A 96 -4.98 -23.94 23.89
CA GLU A 96 -5.60 -25.20 23.46
C GLU A 96 -5.96 -25.20 21.97
N ILE A 97 -6.45 -24.07 21.45
CA ILE A 97 -6.74 -23.89 20.02
C ILE A 97 -5.45 -24.03 19.19
N LEU A 98 -4.36 -23.39 19.62
CA LEU A 98 -3.08 -23.41 18.92
C LEU A 98 -2.44 -24.80 18.94
N GLU A 99 -2.49 -25.52 20.06
CA GLU A 99 -2.02 -26.91 20.11
C GLU A 99 -2.84 -27.82 19.19
N SER A 100 -4.16 -27.64 19.16
CA SER A 100 -5.04 -28.42 18.28
C SER A 100 -4.78 -28.11 16.80
N ALA A 101 -4.61 -26.84 16.45
CA ALA A 101 -4.25 -26.42 15.10
C ALA A 101 -2.86 -26.92 14.70
N ARG A 102 -1.88 -26.88 15.61
CA ARG A 102 -0.54 -27.43 15.39
C ARG A 102 -0.59 -28.93 15.14
N ALA A 103 -1.31 -29.70 15.96
CA ALA A 103 -1.47 -31.14 15.79
C ALA A 103 -2.19 -31.50 14.48
N ALA A 104 -3.12 -30.64 14.03
CA ALA A 104 -3.79 -30.81 12.75
C ALA A 104 -2.88 -30.52 11.56
N VAL A 105 -2.04 -29.48 11.63
CA VAL A 105 -1.11 -29.10 10.55
C VAL A 105 0.11 -30.02 10.48
N PHE A 106 0.60 -30.46 11.63
CA PHE A 106 1.76 -31.35 11.79
C PHE A 106 1.37 -32.62 12.56
N PRO A 107 0.61 -33.54 11.94
CA PRO A 107 0.18 -34.75 12.64
C PRO A 107 1.38 -35.65 12.96
N THR A 108 1.43 -36.14 14.19
CA THR A 108 2.39 -37.18 14.55
C THR A 108 1.93 -38.51 13.98
N THR A 109 2.83 -39.22 13.28
CA THR A 109 2.56 -40.60 12.86
C THR A 109 2.41 -41.46 14.12
N ALA A 110 1.20 -41.92 14.41
CA ALA A 110 0.99 -42.95 15.41
C ALA A 110 1.75 -44.21 14.94
N GLU A 111 2.85 -44.54 15.60
CA GLU A 111 3.42 -45.88 15.49
C GLU A 111 2.31 -46.88 15.81
N LYS A 112 1.98 -47.75 14.86
CA LYS A 112 1.15 -48.93 15.12
C LYS A 112 1.85 -49.74 16.22
N LYS A 113 1.42 -49.59 17.47
CA LYS A 113 1.69 -50.57 18.52
C LYS A 113 0.92 -51.85 18.17
N THR A 114 1.51 -52.67 17.30
CA THR A 114 1.20 -54.09 17.17
C THR A 114 2.40 -54.86 17.69
N GLY A 115 2.28 -55.43 18.89
CA GLY A 115 3.29 -56.32 19.45
C GLY A 115 3.37 -56.22 20.97
N SER A 116 2.67 -57.14 21.63
CA SER A 116 2.88 -57.50 23.03
C SER A 116 4.34 -57.90 23.27
N GLY A 117 4.98 -57.35 24.30
CA GLY A 117 6.27 -57.81 24.78
C GLY A 117 6.96 -56.76 25.65
N ASP A 118 7.09 -57.06 26.93
CA ASP A 118 7.79 -56.27 27.94
C ASP A 118 9.22 -55.95 27.51
N ALA A 119 9.57 -54.66 27.46
CA ALA A 119 10.96 -54.19 27.54
C ALA A 119 10.99 -52.72 27.97
N GLU A 120 12.01 -52.43 28.76
CA GLU A 120 12.23 -51.25 29.59
C GLU A 120 12.11 -49.91 28.88
N ALA A 121 11.62 -48.93 29.66
CA ALA A 121 11.62 -47.52 29.33
C ALA A 121 13.05 -47.01 29.10
N SER A 122 13.47 -46.97 27.84
CA SER A 122 14.61 -46.17 27.40
C SER A 122 14.32 -45.55 26.03
N SER A 123 14.69 -44.27 25.90
CA SER A 123 14.51 -43.38 24.76
C SER A 123 13.06 -42.94 24.48
N SER A 124 12.66 -41.87 25.19
CA SER A 124 11.74 -40.89 24.60
C SER A 124 12.42 -40.31 23.36
N THR A 125 12.14 -40.91 22.20
CA THR A 125 12.52 -40.34 20.90
C THR A 125 11.86 -38.97 20.79
N SER A 126 12.67 -37.94 21.01
CA SER A 126 12.36 -36.53 20.78
C SER A 126 12.09 -36.30 19.29
N CYS A 127 10.89 -36.64 18.83
CA CYS A 127 10.42 -36.28 17.50
C CYS A 127 9.71 -34.92 17.57
N ASN A 128 10.44 -33.83 17.80
CA ASN A 128 9.87 -32.48 17.65
C ASN A 128 10.89 -31.35 17.40
N SER A 129 11.97 -31.63 16.67
CA SER A 129 12.87 -30.59 16.14
C SER A 129 13.09 -30.72 14.62
N GLY A 130 12.18 -31.40 13.92
CA GLY A 130 12.30 -31.64 12.48
C GLY A 130 12.03 -30.37 11.69
N PHE A 131 13.11 -29.74 11.23
CA PHE A 131 13.17 -28.66 10.25
C PHE A 131 11.96 -28.62 9.29
N HIS A 132 11.17 -27.54 9.33
CA HIS A 132 9.92 -27.42 8.58
C HIS A 132 10.20 -26.90 7.17
N GLN A 133 10.51 -27.79 6.22
CA GLN A 133 10.81 -27.39 4.85
C GLN A 133 10.06 -28.19 3.79
N GLY A 134 9.65 -27.49 2.73
CA GLY A 134 8.89 -28.11 1.66
C GLY A 134 8.84 -27.28 0.39
N GLU A 135 8.23 -27.88 -0.63
CA GLU A 135 7.85 -27.20 -1.86
C GLU A 135 6.49 -27.72 -2.29
N ILE A 136 5.52 -26.82 -2.41
CA ILE A 136 4.20 -27.07 -2.99
C ILE A 136 4.23 -26.50 -4.40
N TRP A 137 3.71 -27.23 -5.39
CA TRP A 137 3.59 -26.72 -6.75
C TRP A 137 2.31 -27.17 -7.42
N GLY A 138 1.91 -26.44 -8.45
CA GLY A 138 0.78 -26.80 -9.28
C GLY A 138 0.47 -25.73 -10.32
N ASN A 139 -0.81 -25.64 -10.66
CA ASN A 139 -1.31 -24.66 -11.61
C ASN A 139 -2.41 -23.84 -10.95
N GLY A 140 -2.86 -22.80 -11.63
CA GLY A 140 -3.89 -21.93 -11.11
C GLY A 140 -4.37 -20.91 -12.12
N GLU A 141 -5.14 -19.97 -11.62
CA GLU A 141 -5.59 -18.79 -12.34
C GLU A 141 -5.20 -17.54 -11.54
N HIS A 142 -4.48 -16.62 -12.18
CA HIS A 142 -4.10 -15.34 -11.58
C HIS A 142 -4.33 -14.23 -12.60
N LEU A 143 -5.13 -13.24 -12.22
CA LEU A 143 -5.56 -12.14 -13.10
C LEU A 143 -6.21 -12.65 -14.41
N GLY A 144 -7.10 -13.64 -14.29
CA GLY A 144 -7.81 -14.22 -15.44
C GLY A 144 -6.92 -15.01 -16.41
N MET A 145 -5.72 -15.41 -15.99
CA MET A 145 -4.77 -16.17 -16.81
C MET A 145 -4.34 -17.44 -16.11
N ASP A 146 -4.18 -18.50 -16.89
CA ASP A 146 -3.56 -19.73 -16.42
C ASP A 146 -2.11 -19.48 -16.00
N VAL A 147 -1.76 -19.96 -14.81
CA VAL A 147 -0.42 -19.81 -14.24
C VAL A 147 0.14 -21.14 -13.78
N ARG A 148 1.48 -21.25 -13.86
CA ARG A 148 2.22 -22.21 -13.06
C ARG A 148 2.58 -21.55 -11.73
N TRP A 149 2.39 -22.28 -10.65
CA TRP A 149 2.59 -21.76 -9.30
C TRP A 149 3.46 -22.70 -8.47
N LYS A 150 4.31 -22.12 -7.62
CA LYS A 150 5.19 -22.85 -6.71
C LYS A 150 5.49 -22.05 -5.46
N LEU A 151 5.37 -22.68 -4.30
CA LEU A 151 5.77 -22.13 -3.00
C LEU A 151 6.79 -23.05 -2.35
N ALA A 152 8.03 -22.58 -2.26
CA ALA A 152 9.09 -23.20 -1.48
C ALA A 152 9.19 -22.52 -0.12
N TYR A 153 9.45 -23.28 0.94
CA TYR A 153 9.64 -22.71 2.28
C TYR A 153 10.61 -23.55 3.12
N ALA A 154 11.24 -22.91 4.10
CA ALA A 154 12.01 -23.52 5.16
C ALA A 154 11.90 -22.66 6.42
N ASP A 155 11.20 -23.19 7.42
CA ASP A 155 10.80 -22.50 8.65
C ASP A 155 10.08 -21.18 8.29
N GLU A 156 10.61 -20.03 8.70
CA GLU A 156 10.07 -18.72 8.35
C GLU A 156 10.30 -18.31 6.90
N ASN A 157 11.36 -18.84 6.25
CA ASN A 157 11.76 -18.40 4.92
C ASN A 157 10.84 -18.97 3.85
N PHE A 158 10.61 -18.20 2.79
CA PHE A 158 9.83 -18.68 1.65
C PHE A 158 10.24 -18.01 0.34
N ILE A 159 9.89 -18.69 -0.76
CA ILE A 159 9.85 -18.17 -2.12
C ILE A 159 8.51 -18.61 -2.73
N ASP A 160 7.70 -17.65 -3.16
CA ASP A 160 6.42 -17.83 -3.84
C ASP A 160 6.56 -17.35 -5.30
N GLU A 161 6.34 -18.26 -6.25
CA GLU A 161 6.52 -18.05 -7.68
C GLU A 161 5.18 -18.25 -8.39
N CYS A 162 4.76 -17.26 -9.18
CA CYS A 162 3.58 -17.32 -10.03
C CYS A 162 3.93 -16.82 -11.43
N VAL A 163 3.83 -17.69 -12.43
CA VAL A 163 4.36 -17.42 -13.78
C VAL A 163 3.37 -17.82 -14.86
N ASN A 164 3.18 -16.92 -15.82
CA ASN A 164 2.53 -17.15 -17.11
C ASN A 164 3.32 -16.49 -18.25
N PRO A 165 2.92 -16.67 -19.52
CA PRO A 165 3.66 -16.11 -20.66
C PRO A 165 3.76 -14.58 -20.70
N HIS A 166 2.88 -13.86 -20.00
CA HIS A 166 2.82 -12.40 -19.98
C HIS A 166 3.41 -11.78 -18.71
N LEU A 167 3.21 -12.42 -17.57
CA LEU A 167 3.59 -11.92 -16.25
C LEU A 167 4.29 -13.02 -15.46
N ALA A 168 5.33 -12.63 -14.73
CA ALA A 168 6.02 -13.46 -13.76
C ALA A 168 6.20 -12.64 -12.48
N TYR A 169 5.85 -13.24 -11.35
CA TYR A 169 6.06 -12.66 -10.03
C TYR A 169 6.76 -13.68 -9.15
N VAL A 170 7.80 -13.22 -8.47
CA VAL A 170 8.49 -14.00 -7.45
C VAL A 170 8.58 -13.14 -6.20
N SER A 171 8.11 -13.65 -5.07
CA SER A 171 8.28 -12.99 -3.78
C SER A 171 8.92 -13.93 -2.79
N GLY A 172 9.52 -13.38 -1.73
CA GLY A 172 10.15 -14.20 -0.72
C GLY A 172 10.42 -13.48 0.59
N PHE A 173 10.82 -14.27 1.58
CA PHE A 173 11.33 -13.76 2.85
C PHE A 173 12.70 -14.38 3.13
N ASP A 174 13.66 -13.50 3.34
CA ASP A 174 15.04 -13.79 3.71
C ASP A 174 15.21 -13.42 5.19
N ALA A 175 15.15 -14.41 6.07
CA ALA A 175 15.16 -14.21 7.51
C ALA A 175 16.52 -13.74 8.04
N GLU A 176 17.61 -14.11 7.36
CA GLU A 176 18.97 -13.67 7.72
C GLU A 176 19.10 -12.15 7.56
N ARG A 177 18.49 -11.61 6.49
CA ARG A 177 18.44 -10.16 6.25
C ARG A 177 17.22 -9.48 6.87
N ASN A 178 16.24 -10.25 7.35
CA ASN A 178 14.93 -9.79 7.78
C ASN A 178 14.19 -8.98 6.69
N GLU A 179 14.28 -9.44 5.45
CA GLU A 179 13.76 -8.74 4.27
C GLU A 179 12.68 -9.57 3.57
N VAL A 180 11.51 -8.97 3.41
CA VAL A 180 10.50 -9.45 2.47
C VAL A 180 10.76 -8.73 1.15
N TRP A 181 10.71 -9.44 0.03
CA TRP A 181 11.04 -8.89 -1.28
C TRP A 181 10.12 -9.44 -2.36
N GLU A 182 10.06 -8.73 -3.48
CA GLU A 182 9.40 -9.18 -4.70
C GLU A 182 10.20 -8.79 -5.95
N THR A 183 10.06 -9.59 -6.99
CA THR A 183 10.58 -9.39 -8.34
C THR A 183 9.39 -9.41 -9.31
N ASP A 184 9.24 -8.34 -10.09
CA ASP A 184 8.20 -8.23 -11.10
C ASP A 184 8.60 -8.83 -12.45
N PHE A 185 7.68 -8.81 -13.41
CA PHE A 185 7.86 -9.36 -14.76
C PHE A 185 8.97 -8.67 -15.58
N SER A 186 9.46 -7.52 -15.13
CA SER A 186 10.55 -6.76 -15.75
C SER A 186 11.93 -7.11 -15.16
N GLY A 187 11.98 -8.01 -14.18
CA GLY A 187 13.20 -8.37 -13.44
C GLY A 187 13.53 -7.39 -12.31
N TYR A 188 12.75 -6.31 -12.13
CA TYR A 188 12.96 -5.35 -11.07
C TYR A 188 12.64 -5.99 -9.72
N THR A 189 13.62 -5.98 -8.82
CA THR A 189 13.48 -6.51 -7.46
C THR A 189 13.48 -5.38 -6.42
N GLN A 190 12.53 -5.42 -5.50
CA GLN A 190 12.41 -4.49 -4.37
C GLN A 190 12.10 -5.19 -3.06
N THR A 191 12.34 -4.49 -1.95
CA THR A 191 11.87 -4.90 -0.62
C THR A 191 10.42 -4.45 -0.40
N LEU A 192 9.63 -5.25 0.30
CA LEU A 192 8.27 -4.88 0.68
C LEU A 192 8.27 -4.20 2.05
N ASP A 193 7.55 -3.08 2.19
CA ASP A 193 7.41 -2.33 3.43
C ASP A 193 5.96 -2.35 3.95
N LEU A 194 5.79 -2.03 5.23
CA LEU A 194 4.49 -1.74 5.86
C LEU A 194 3.44 -2.82 5.55
N ASP A 195 2.28 -2.43 4.98
CA ASP A 195 1.17 -3.33 4.64
C ASP A 195 1.63 -4.57 3.86
N ASP A 196 2.37 -4.38 2.75
CA ASP A 196 2.77 -5.49 1.87
C ASP A 196 3.69 -6.47 2.60
N ARG A 197 4.62 -5.95 3.41
CA ARG A 197 5.55 -6.77 4.21
C ARG A 197 4.77 -7.69 5.15
N GLU A 198 3.87 -7.13 5.94
CA GLU A 198 3.16 -7.89 6.96
C GLU A 198 2.12 -8.84 6.34
N ALA A 199 1.43 -8.39 5.29
CA ALA A 199 0.48 -9.23 4.57
C ALA A 199 1.17 -10.45 3.92
N ALA A 200 2.33 -10.26 3.28
CA ALA A 200 3.10 -11.34 2.67
C ALA A 200 3.59 -12.37 3.71
N LEU A 201 4.10 -11.90 4.85
CA LEU A 201 4.53 -12.78 5.95
C LEU A 201 3.34 -13.56 6.53
N LEU A 202 2.27 -12.87 6.93
CA LEU A 202 1.10 -13.49 7.56
C LEU A 202 0.43 -14.48 6.61
N ALA A 203 0.15 -14.09 5.37
CA ALA A 203 -0.50 -14.95 4.40
C ALA A 203 0.31 -16.22 4.12
N THR A 204 1.63 -16.09 3.96
CA THR A 204 2.50 -17.22 3.64
C THR A 204 2.72 -18.13 4.85
N TRP A 205 3.03 -17.57 6.02
CA TRP A 205 3.20 -18.36 7.25
C TRP A 205 1.94 -19.09 7.68
N ILE A 206 0.75 -18.53 7.40
CA ILE A 206 -0.51 -19.25 7.62
C ILE A 206 -0.67 -20.39 6.63
N ARG A 207 -0.38 -20.16 5.34
CA ARG A 207 -0.48 -21.16 4.28
C ARG A 207 0.49 -22.33 4.46
N THR A 208 1.69 -22.08 4.97
CA THR A 208 2.70 -23.12 5.23
C THR A 208 2.54 -23.77 6.60
N GLY A 209 1.68 -23.24 7.48
CA GLY A 209 1.55 -23.75 8.84
C GLY A 209 2.60 -23.25 9.83
N TYR A 210 3.57 -22.44 9.38
CA TYR A 210 4.62 -21.90 10.23
C TYR A 210 4.08 -21.11 11.43
N TRP A 211 2.95 -20.42 11.26
CA TRP A 211 2.30 -19.61 12.31
C TRP A 211 1.92 -20.36 13.59
N VAL A 212 1.71 -21.68 13.54
CA VAL A 212 1.43 -22.54 14.71
C VAL A 212 2.64 -23.34 15.16
N SER A 213 3.78 -23.23 14.48
CA SER A 213 4.99 -23.95 14.86
C SER A 213 5.54 -23.45 16.21
N ARG A 214 6.24 -24.34 16.92
CA ARG A 214 6.96 -23.98 18.14
C ARG A 214 8.08 -22.96 17.87
N ASP A 215 8.74 -23.07 16.72
CA ASP A 215 9.76 -22.11 16.31
C ASP A 215 9.19 -20.69 16.24
N CYS A 216 8.07 -20.51 15.53
CA CYS A 216 7.42 -19.21 15.38
C CYS A 216 6.90 -18.64 16.70
N LEU A 217 6.17 -19.43 17.51
CA LEU A 217 5.44 -18.94 18.68
C LEU A 217 6.25 -18.96 19.98
N GLU A 218 7.04 -20.01 20.21
CA GLU A 218 7.73 -20.26 21.48
C GLU A 218 9.20 -19.83 21.42
N MET A 219 9.93 -20.21 20.36
CA MET A 219 11.37 -19.94 20.27
C MET A 219 11.69 -18.52 19.82
N LYS A 220 11.09 -18.06 18.71
CA LYS A 220 11.30 -16.72 18.15
C LYS A 220 10.22 -15.72 18.60
N GLY A 221 9.04 -16.21 18.97
CA GLY A 221 7.95 -15.38 19.47
C GLY A 221 7.45 -14.33 18.48
N LEU A 222 7.48 -14.61 17.17
CA LEU A 222 7.26 -13.64 16.09
C LEU A 222 5.81 -13.13 15.99
N LEU A 223 4.85 -13.92 16.48
CA LEU A 223 3.42 -13.64 16.33
C LEU A 223 2.73 -13.48 17.68
N GLU A 224 1.74 -12.60 17.72
CA GLU A 224 0.71 -12.57 18.74
C GLU A 224 -0.58 -13.15 18.15
N VAL A 225 -1.15 -14.12 18.86
CA VAL A 225 -2.40 -14.76 18.48
C VAL A 225 -3.42 -14.58 19.59
N THR A 226 -4.63 -14.17 19.23
CA THR A 226 -5.74 -13.94 20.17
C THR A 226 -7.01 -14.63 19.68
N TYR A 227 -7.79 -15.19 20.59
CA TYR A 227 -9.11 -15.70 20.27
C TYR A 227 -10.06 -14.53 20.03
N VAL A 228 -10.86 -14.63 18.97
CA VAL A 228 -11.84 -13.60 18.61
C VAL A 228 -13.24 -14.05 18.93
N LYS A 229 -13.68 -15.15 18.31
CA LYS A 229 -15.02 -15.71 18.47
C LYS A 229 -15.17 -17.06 17.79
N ASP A 230 -16.17 -17.80 18.20
CA ASP A 230 -16.79 -18.85 17.40
C ASP A 230 -17.86 -18.29 16.46
N THR A 231 -18.02 -18.89 15.28
CA THR A 231 -19.07 -18.54 14.31
C THR A 231 -20.16 -19.61 14.27
N ASN A 232 -21.31 -19.24 13.69
CA ASN A 232 -22.44 -20.15 13.47
C ASN A 232 -22.16 -21.19 12.36
N GLU A 233 -21.05 -21.05 11.61
CA GLU A 233 -20.69 -21.90 10.46
C GLU A 233 -19.68 -23.01 10.85
N ASN A 234 -19.70 -23.42 12.11
CA ASN A 234 -18.75 -24.38 12.68
C ASN A 234 -17.28 -23.92 12.54
N GLU A 235 -17.05 -22.61 12.65
CA GLU A 235 -15.71 -22.02 12.58
C GLU A 235 -15.31 -21.39 13.92
N ARG A 236 -14.02 -21.43 14.21
CA ARG A 236 -13.39 -20.71 15.31
C ARG A 236 -12.42 -19.69 14.76
N VAL A 237 -12.48 -18.46 15.24
CA VAL A 237 -11.70 -17.35 14.70
C VAL A 237 -10.62 -16.95 15.69
N VAL A 238 -9.38 -16.93 15.19
CA VAL A 238 -8.23 -16.33 15.88
C VAL A 238 -7.68 -15.16 15.07
N ALA A 239 -7.24 -14.10 15.73
CA ALA A 239 -6.57 -12.97 15.13
C ALA A 239 -5.05 -13.16 15.32
N VAL A 240 -4.32 -13.14 14.21
CA VAL A 240 -2.87 -13.31 14.14
C VAL A 240 -2.25 -12.00 13.65
N ARG A 241 -1.26 -11.49 14.38
CA ARG A 241 -0.49 -10.30 13.99
C ARG A 241 0.99 -10.50 14.28
N LEU A 242 1.86 -9.79 13.57
CA LEU A 242 3.26 -9.70 13.96
C LEU A 242 3.38 -9.03 15.34
N LYS A 243 4.34 -9.47 16.16
CA LYS A 243 4.75 -8.71 17.36
C LYS A 243 5.55 -7.46 16.95
N ASP A 244 5.85 -6.61 17.93
CA ASP A 244 6.68 -5.41 17.78
C ASP A 244 6.08 -4.38 16.80
N ASP A 245 4.92 -3.82 17.17
CA ASP A 245 4.18 -2.77 16.44
C ASP A 245 3.53 -3.18 15.11
N GLY A 246 3.33 -4.49 14.88
CA GLY A 246 2.55 -4.98 13.74
C GLY A 246 1.11 -4.46 13.71
N LEU A 247 0.67 -3.96 12.55
CA LEU A 247 -0.64 -3.33 12.37
C LEU A 247 -1.61 -4.19 11.55
N ILE A 248 -1.09 -5.03 10.65
CA ILE A 248 -1.91 -5.92 9.85
C ILE A 248 -2.36 -7.11 10.71
N VAL A 249 -3.67 -7.36 10.70
CA VAL A 249 -4.30 -8.47 11.41
C VAL A 249 -4.87 -9.47 10.42
N ALA A 250 -4.39 -10.70 10.49
CA ALA A 250 -4.95 -11.84 9.79
C ALA A 250 -5.99 -12.55 10.68
N ASN A 251 -7.26 -12.48 10.31
CA ASN A 251 -8.31 -13.24 10.97
C ASN A 251 -8.39 -14.64 10.35
N VAL A 252 -7.94 -15.65 11.10
CA VAL A 252 -7.89 -17.05 10.66
C VAL A 252 -9.12 -17.78 11.19
N PHE A 253 -9.91 -18.33 10.27
CA PHE A 253 -11.12 -19.11 10.55
C PHE A 253 -10.77 -20.59 10.44
N LEU A 254 -10.70 -21.26 11.58
CA LEU A 254 -10.39 -22.68 11.73
C LEU A 254 -11.69 -23.49 11.75
N CYS A 255 -11.68 -24.69 11.16
CA CYS A 255 -12.76 -25.65 11.36
C CYS A 255 -12.76 -26.14 12.82
N LYS A 256 -13.90 -26.15 13.52
CA LYS A 256 -13.91 -26.63 14.92
C LYS A 256 -13.65 -28.13 15.07
N GLU A 257 -13.89 -28.91 14.02
CA GLU A 257 -13.69 -30.35 14.03
C GLU A 257 -12.25 -30.74 13.71
N THR A 258 -11.66 -30.11 12.68
CA THR A 258 -10.33 -30.49 12.19
C THR A 258 -9.23 -29.54 12.61
N TYR A 259 -9.56 -28.35 13.14
CA TYR A 259 -8.63 -27.27 13.46
C TYR A 259 -7.77 -26.76 12.29
N LEU A 260 -8.04 -27.21 11.07
CA LEU A 260 -7.38 -26.72 9.86
C LEU A 260 -8.00 -25.37 9.42
N PRO A 261 -7.18 -24.43 8.91
CA PRO A 261 -7.69 -23.20 8.32
C PRO A 261 -8.66 -23.46 7.17
N LYS A 262 -9.84 -22.84 7.23
CA LYS A 262 -10.80 -22.79 6.12
C LYS A 262 -10.70 -21.48 5.34
N LYS A 263 -10.41 -20.39 6.06
CA LYS A 263 -10.46 -19.04 5.52
C LYS A 263 -9.55 -18.11 6.31
N VAL A 264 -8.91 -17.16 5.64
CA VAL A 264 -8.15 -16.07 6.26
C VAL A 264 -8.63 -14.75 5.68
N GLN A 265 -8.80 -13.73 6.52
CA GLN A 265 -9.13 -12.38 6.08
C GLN A 265 -8.07 -11.40 6.56
N ILE A 266 -7.43 -10.71 5.61
CA ILE A 266 -6.40 -9.71 5.85
C ILE A 266 -6.89 -8.40 5.24
N LYS A 267 -6.85 -7.31 6.00
CA LYS A 267 -6.99 -5.96 5.44
C LYS A 267 -5.60 -5.47 5.08
N CYS A 268 -5.31 -5.38 3.80
CA CYS A 268 -4.03 -4.93 3.25
C CYS A 268 -4.31 -3.81 2.25
N CYS A 269 -3.55 -2.72 2.35
CA CYS A 269 -3.65 -1.59 1.45
C CYS A 269 -5.12 -1.16 1.27
N GLY A 270 -5.82 -0.85 2.36
CA GLY A 270 -7.22 -0.37 2.32
C GLY A 270 -8.31 -1.39 1.91
N SER A 271 -7.93 -2.54 1.38
CA SER A 271 -8.83 -3.58 0.88
C SER A 271 -8.78 -4.82 1.76
N VAL A 272 -9.91 -5.52 1.88
CA VAL A 272 -9.94 -6.84 2.52
C VAL A 272 -9.74 -7.90 1.46
N GLU A 273 -8.72 -8.74 1.65
CA GLU A 273 -8.51 -9.96 0.90
C GLU A 273 -8.97 -11.16 1.72
N THR A 274 -9.68 -12.07 1.07
CA THR A 274 -10.14 -13.31 1.68
C THR A 274 -9.50 -14.50 0.98
N TRP A 275 -8.69 -15.25 1.72
CA TRP A 275 -8.08 -16.48 1.29
C TRP A 275 -8.96 -17.63 1.77
N LYS A 276 -9.28 -18.58 0.90
CA LYS A 276 -10.03 -19.80 1.23
C LYS A 276 -9.16 -21.00 0.96
N TYR A 277 -9.16 -21.94 1.90
CA TYR A 277 -8.39 -23.17 1.83
C TYR A 277 -9.36 -24.34 1.83
N SER A 278 -9.15 -25.29 0.93
CA SER A 278 -9.98 -26.48 0.84
C SER A 278 -9.17 -27.69 0.38
N ARG A 279 -9.78 -28.87 0.50
CA ARG A 279 -9.20 -30.15 0.06
C ARG A 279 -7.82 -30.41 0.70
N TRP A 280 -7.76 -30.31 2.02
CA TRP A 280 -6.52 -30.55 2.76
C TRP A 280 -6.01 -31.98 2.54
N LYS A 281 -4.71 -32.11 2.23
CA LYS A 281 -4.03 -33.37 1.95
C LYS A 281 -2.85 -33.58 2.89
N ALA A 282 -2.66 -34.83 3.27
CA ALA A 282 -1.49 -35.28 4.02
C ALA A 282 -0.31 -35.58 3.08
N TYR A 283 0.87 -35.10 3.45
CA TYR A 283 2.14 -35.57 2.90
C TYR A 283 2.72 -36.73 3.73
N GLN A 284 3.50 -37.61 3.09
CA GLN A 284 4.23 -38.78 3.65
C GLN A 284 3.70 -39.30 4.99
N HIS A 285 2.91 -40.38 4.95
CA HIS A 285 2.37 -41.04 6.15
C HIS A 285 1.60 -40.14 7.14
N GLY A 286 1.27 -38.89 6.79
CA GLY A 286 0.53 -37.98 7.68
C GLY A 286 1.38 -36.94 8.41
N GLN A 287 2.63 -36.69 8.02
CA GLN A 287 3.53 -35.80 8.78
C GLN A 287 3.25 -34.30 8.61
N PHE A 288 2.58 -33.90 7.53
CA PHE A 288 2.27 -32.50 7.24
C PHE A 288 0.98 -32.39 6.42
N MET A 289 0.12 -31.42 6.76
CA MET A 289 -1.10 -31.12 6.02
C MET A 289 -0.93 -29.84 5.21
N PHE A 290 -1.29 -29.88 3.92
CA PHE A 290 -1.37 -28.70 3.06
C PHE A 290 -2.72 -28.61 2.36
N ALA A 291 -3.17 -27.39 2.07
CA ALA A 291 -4.38 -27.17 1.28
C ALA A 291 -4.10 -27.49 -0.20
N GLU A 292 -4.85 -28.40 -0.80
CA GLU A 292 -4.76 -28.66 -2.24
C GLU A 292 -5.27 -27.46 -3.04
N THR A 293 -6.27 -26.73 -2.54
CA THR A 293 -6.79 -25.53 -3.21
C THR A 293 -6.70 -24.33 -2.29
N CYS A 294 -6.15 -23.25 -2.85
CA CYS A 294 -6.19 -21.92 -2.27
C CYS A 294 -6.87 -20.96 -3.24
N GLU A 295 -7.93 -20.28 -2.80
CA GLU A 295 -8.60 -19.23 -3.57
C GLU A 295 -8.45 -17.89 -2.86
N ILE A 296 -8.02 -16.86 -3.57
CA ILE A 296 -7.88 -15.50 -3.06
C ILE A 296 -8.97 -14.64 -3.68
N ILE A 297 -9.73 -13.94 -2.86
CA ILE A 297 -10.86 -13.12 -3.26
C ILE A 297 -10.62 -11.70 -2.77
N GLY A 298 -10.38 -10.79 -3.71
CA GLY A 298 -10.22 -9.37 -3.44
C GLY A 298 -11.55 -8.68 -3.15
N SER A 299 -11.51 -7.51 -2.52
CA SER A 299 -12.72 -6.70 -2.23
C SER A 299 -13.50 -6.29 -3.49
N SER A 300 -12.83 -6.16 -4.62
CA SER A 300 -13.47 -5.91 -5.93
C SER A 300 -14.13 -7.16 -6.52
N GLY A 301 -13.97 -8.34 -5.92
CA GLY A 301 -14.46 -9.62 -6.41
C GLY A 301 -13.56 -10.28 -7.45
N SER A 302 -12.38 -9.73 -7.74
CA SER A 302 -11.34 -10.47 -8.46
C SER A 302 -11.00 -11.74 -7.69
N THR A 303 -10.97 -12.87 -8.39
CA THR A 303 -10.60 -14.16 -7.83
C THR A 303 -9.27 -14.62 -8.42
N GLN A 304 -8.44 -15.19 -7.57
CA GLN A 304 -7.25 -15.94 -7.96
C GLN A 304 -7.37 -17.33 -7.35
N ARG A 305 -6.81 -18.34 -8.00
CA ARG A 305 -6.90 -19.72 -7.56
C ARG A 305 -5.59 -20.44 -7.81
N PHE A 306 -5.15 -21.22 -6.83
CA PHE A 306 -3.97 -22.07 -6.92
C PHE A 306 -4.35 -23.48 -6.48
N ASP A 307 -4.17 -24.45 -7.39
CA ASP A 307 -4.40 -25.87 -7.17
C ASP A 307 -3.06 -26.60 -7.13
N ALA A 308 -2.68 -27.05 -5.93
CA ALA A 308 -1.49 -27.85 -5.71
C ALA A 308 -1.65 -29.23 -6.38
N GLN A 309 -0.71 -29.57 -7.26
CA GLN A 309 -0.62 -30.87 -7.90
C GLN A 309 0.37 -31.80 -7.21
N GLY A 310 1.30 -31.22 -6.46
CA GLY A 310 2.30 -31.99 -5.73
C GLY A 310 2.90 -31.22 -4.58
N TYR A 311 3.53 -32.00 -3.71
CA TYR A 311 4.36 -31.55 -2.62
C TYR A 311 5.61 -32.43 -2.58
N ARG A 312 6.75 -31.85 -2.18
CA ARG A 312 7.93 -32.60 -1.79
C ARG A 312 8.58 -31.99 -0.56
N ALA A 313 9.01 -32.86 0.35
CA ALA A 313 9.97 -32.44 1.37
C ALA A 313 11.31 -32.17 0.68
N LYS A 314 12.00 -31.13 1.15
CA LYS A 314 13.40 -30.90 0.78
C LYS A 314 14.30 -31.49 1.86
N SER A 315 15.46 -31.99 1.44
CA SER A 315 16.53 -32.45 2.35
C SER A 315 17.72 -31.48 2.41
N SER A 316 17.69 -30.41 1.60
CA SER A 316 18.81 -29.46 1.46
C SER A 316 18.32 -28.01 1.53
N SER A 317 19.14 -27.17 2.17
CA SER A 317 18.95 -25.73 2.29
C SER A 317 19.07 -25.10 0.90
N LYS A 318 17.95 -24.91 0.19
CA LYS A 318 17.94 -23.80 -0.77
C LYS A 318 18.24 -22.54 0.04
N THR A 319 19.19 -21.74 -0.42
CA THR A 319 19.38 -20.40 0.12
C THR A 319 18.13 -19.61 -0.25
N PHE A 320 17.32 -19.25 0.74
CA PHE A 320 16.17 -18.35 0.59
C PHE A 320 16.66 -16.90 0.59
N SER A 321 17.68 -16.63 -0.21
CA SER A 321 18.32 -15.33 -0.25
C SER A 321 17.57 -14.43 -1.21
N SER A 322 17.37 -13.21 -0.76
CA SER A 322 16.96 -12.10 -1.60
C SER A 322 17.94 -11.89 -2.78
N PRO A 323 17.46 -11.56 -3.99
CA PRO A 323 18.34 -11.34 -5.15
C PRO A 323 19.42 -10.28 -4.90
N GLU A 324 20.64 -10.53 -5.40
CA GLU A 324 21.75 -9.57 -5.33
C GLU A 324 21.53 -8.36 -6.26
N LYS A 325 21.05 -8.62 -7.49
CA LYS A 325 20.63 -7.55 -8.41
C LYS A 325 19.30 -6.98 -7.95
N ARG A 326 19.37 -5.83 -7.28
CA ARG A 326 18.20 -5.08 -6.82
C ARG A 326 18.05 -3.78 -7.59
N PHE A 327 16.80 -3.39 -7.77
CA PHE A 327 16.41 -2.09 -8.29
C PHE A 327 16.79 -1.78 -9.75
N ASP A 328 17.21 -2.80 -10.51
CA ASP A 328 17.46 -2.70 -11.94
C ASP A 328 16.43 -3.55 -12.70
N SER A 329 15.74 -2.94 -13.66
CA SER A 329 14.87 -3.64 -14.59
C SER A 329 15.64 -3.98 -15.86
N GLU A 330 15.51 -5.20 -16.36
CA GLU A 330 16.12 -5.59 -17.64
C GLU A 330 15.39 -4.99 -18.85
N LEU A 331 14.17 -4.50 -18.64
CA LEU A 331 13.32 -3.91 -19.68
C LEU A 331 13.35 -2.38 -19.69
N ILE A 332 14.07 -1.75 -18.77
CA ILE A 332 14.13 -0.28 -18.67
C ILE A 332 15.56 0.18 -18.95
N SER A 333 15.70 1.13 -19.86
CA SER A 333 16.97 1.72 -20.22
C SER A 333 16.84 3.24 -20.38
N ILE A 334 17.95 3.94 -20.22
CA ILE A 334 18.06 5.37 -20.53
C ILE A 334 19.15 5.51 -21.58
N GLU A 335 18.80 6.09 -22.72
CA GLU A 335 19.73 6.30 -23.84
C GLU A 335 20.94 7.12 -23.37
N LYS A 336 22.12 6.50 -23.41
CA LYS A 336 23.40 7.20 -23.22
C LYS A 336 23.73 7.92 -24.51
N ASP A 337 24.30 9.12 -24.42
CA ASP A 337 24.92 9.71 -25.61
C ASP A 337 26.17 8.89 -25.96
N ASP A 338 26.38 8.61 -27.24
CA ASP A 338 27.67 8.13 -27.73
C ASP A 338 28.71 9.24 -27.52
N ASP A 339 29.43 9.23 -26.40
CA ASP A 339 30.65 10.03 -26.21
C ASP A 339 31.79 9.44 -27.06
N ASN A 340 31.62 9.44 -28.38
CA ASN A 340 32.65 8.99 -29.31
C ASN A 340 32.71 9.89 -30.55
N ARG A 341 33.25 11.11 -30.36
CA ARG A 341 34.19 11.81 -31.26
C ARG A 341 34.39 13.26 -30.82
N VAL A 342 35.32 13.50 -29.90
CA VAL A 342 36.20 14.68 -30.01
C VAL A 342 37.59 14.21 -29.58
N GLY A 343 38.51 14.18 -30.55
CA GLY A 343 39.90 13.89 -30.31
C GLY A 343 40.52 14.93 -29.37
N GLU A 344 41.61 14.51 -28.73
CA GLU A 344 42.50 15.38 -27.98
C GLU A 344 42.86 16.64 -28.80
N SER A 345 42.36 17.79 -28.38
CA SER A 345 43.06 19.06 -28.56
C SER A 345 42.56 20.10 -27.56
N SER A 346 43.41 20.33 -26.56
CA SER A 346 43.57 21.52 -25.72
C SER A 346 42.72 22.76 -26.05
N GLY A 347 42.08 23.31 -25.01
CA GLY A 347 42.01 24.76 -24.80
C GLY A 347 40.61 25.36 -24.68
N SER A 348 40.43 26.11 -23.60
CA SER A 348 39.40 27.13 -23.36
C SER A 348 38.13 26.72 -22.62
N SER A 349 38.12 27.11 -21.36
CA SER A 349 36.99 27.33 -20.45
C SER A 349 35.87 28.18 -21.07
N SER A 350 34.64 27.64 -21.14
CA SER A 350 33.40 28.43 -20.99
C SER A 350 32.15 27.56 -20.80
N SER A 351 31.33 27.96 -19.82
CA SER A 351 29.89 27.69 -19.65
C SER A 351 29.40 26.29 -19.20
N SER A 352 29.13 26.17 -17.90
CA SER A 352 28.44 25.06 -17.22
C SER A 352 26.91 25.09 -17.36
N SER A 353 26.37 25.44 -18.53
CA SER A 353 24.93 25.62 -18.76
C SER A 353 24.26 24.56 -19.65
N SER A 354 24.98 23.52 -20.11
CA SER A 354 24.50 22.62 -21.17
C SER A 354 24.24 21.16 -20.76
N SER A 355 24.38 20.78 -19.48
CA SER A 355 24.16 19.37 -19.08
C SER A 355 22.70 19.02 -18.77
N SER A 356 21.88 19.97 -18.29
CA SER A 356 20.48 19.65 -17.92
C SER A 356 19.54 19.50 -19.13
N SER A 357 19.88 20.10 -20.28
CA SER A 357 19.05 20.02 -21.49
C SER A 357 18.99 18.62 -22.10
N LYS A 358 19.95 17.74 -21.77
CA LYS A 358 20.10 16.41 -22.37
C LYS A 358 19.08 15.37 -21.87
N TYR A 359 18.54 15.56 -20.67
CA TYR A 359 17.60 14.63 -20.04
C TYR A 359 16.18 15.21 -19.93
N ASN A 360 15.92 16.30 -20.65
CA ASN A 360 14.63 16.96 -20.69
C ASN A 360 13.53 16.02 -21.20
N VAL A 361 12.39 16.08 -20.53
CA VAL A 361 11.13 15.52 -21.02
C VAL A 361 10.23 16.68 -21.43
N GLU A 362 9.55 16.53 -22.56
CA GLU A 362 8.54 17.50 -22.99
C GLU A 362 7.39 17.55 -21.99
N VAL A 363 7.11 18.74 -21.48
CA VAL A 363 6.01 19.00 -20.54
C VAL A 363 4.87 19.69 -21.28
N VAL A 364 3.66 19.13 -21.15
CA VAL A 364 2.44 19.69 -21.75
C VAL A 364 1.77 20.62 -20.75
N LYS A 365 1.50 21.86 -21.16
CA LYS A 365 0.82 22.85 -20.30
C LYS A 365 -0.65 22.46 -20.08
N CYS A 366 -1.10 22.58 -18.84
CA CYS A 366 -2.52 22.47 -18.48
C CYS A 366 -2.85 23.44 -17.32
N SER A 367 -4.14 23.73 -17.13
CA SER A 367 -4.58 24.61 -16.03
C SER A 367 -4.66 23.92 -14.66
N SER A 368 -4.56 22.59 -14.63
CA SER A 368 -4.58 21.80 -13.39
C SER A 368 -3.18 21.64 -12.80
N ASP A 369 -3.10 21.21 -11.54
CA ASP A 369 -1.83 20.90 -10.86
C ASP A 369 -1.17 19.59 -11.34
N HIS A 370 -1.60 18.99 -12.44
CA HIS A 370 -0.98 17.75 -12.94
C HIS A 370 0.27 18.05 -13.76
N VAL A 371 1.31 17.24 -13.58
CA VAL A 371 2.49 17.23 -14.45
C VAL A 371 2.20 16.32 -15.63
N LEU A 372 2.11 16.90 -16.82
CA LEU A 372 1.83 16.15 -18.05
C LEU A 372 3.10 16.00 -18.88
N VAL A 373 3.42 14.77 -19.26
CA VAL A 373 4.53 14.43 -20.15
C VAL A 373 4.00 13.87 -21.47
N ARG A 374 4.79 13.98 -22.55
CA ARG A 374 4.40 13.51 -23.87
C ARG A 374 5.22 12.28 -24.29
N PRO A 375 4.72 11.05 -24.05
CA PRO A 375 5.42 9.84 -24.45
C PRO A 375 5.11 9.42 -25.88
N TYR A 376 5.96 8.52 -26.41
CA TYR A 376 5.71 7.77 -27.64
C TYR A 376 5.46 6.30 -27.30
N ILE A 377 4.43 5.70 -27.90
CA ILE A 377 4.16 4.26 -27.79
C ILE A 377 4.35 3.63 -29.17
N ASN A 378 5.21 2.63 -29.27
CA ASN A 378 5.60 2.01 -30.54
C ASN A 378 6.00 3.05 -31.62
N GLY A 379 6.70 4.11 -31.21
CA GLY A 379 7.13 5.21 -32.08
C GLY A 379 6.04 6.21 -32.49
N ARG A 380 4.81 6.11 -31.96
CA ARG A 380 3.72 7.06 -32.23
C ARG A 380 3.47 7.98 -31.05
N ASP A 381 3.32 9.26 -31.32
CA ASP A 381 2.76 10.22 -30.36
C ASP A 381 1.29 9.90 -30.15
N VAL A 382 0.91 9.67 -28.89
CA VAL A 382 -0.43 9.27 -28.47
C VAL A 382 -1.14 10.34 -27.63
N GLY A 383 -0.51 11.49 -27.42
CA GLY A 383 -0.99 12.56 -26.58
C GLY A 383 -0.44 12.53 -25.15
N PRO A 384 -0.89 13.46 -24.28
CA PRO A 384 -0.31 13.69 -22.97
C PRO A 384 -0.65 12.60 -21.95
N PHE A 385 0.30 12.28 -21.07
CA PHE A 385 0.14 11.39 -19.92
C PHE A 385 0.40 12.14 -18.62
N ILE A 386 -0.30 11.75 -17.56
CA ILE A 386 -0.02 12.26 -16.20
C ILE A 386 1.21 11.53 -15.66
N LEU A 387 2.20 12.27 -15.16
CA LEU A 387 3.33 11.72 -14.42
C LEU A 387 2.94 11.64 -12.93
N ASP A 388 2.70 10.43 -12.44
CA ASP A 388 1.93 10.19 -11.22
C ASP A 388 2.64 9.22 -10.25
N THR A 389 3.16 9.74 -9.14
CA THR A 389 3.74 8.90 -8.08
C THR A 389 2.68 8.12 -7.29
N GLY A 390 1.41 8.54 -7.34
CA GLY A 390 0.28 7.82 -6.75
C GLY A 390 -0.27 6.69 -7.62
N ALA A 391 0.35 6.42 -8.77
CA ALA A 391 0.01 5.31 -9.65
C ALA A 391 1.05 4.18 -9.55
N SER A 392 0.61 2.97 -9.18
CA SER A 392 1.48 1.81 -8.97
C SER A 392 2.07 1.20 -10.26
N GLY A 393 1.62 1.66 -11.43
CA GLY A 393 2.09 1.24 -12.74
C GLY A 393 1.53 2.09 -13.88
N LEU A 394 1.69 1.63 -15.12
CA LEU A 394 1.23 2.35 -16.31
C LEU A 394 -0.28 2.16 -16.57
N VAL A 395 -0.95 3.23 -17.02
CA VAL A 395 -2.36 3.22 -17.43
C VAL A 395 -2.49 3.74 -18.85
N LEU A 396 -3.37 3.12 -19.64
CA LEU A 396 -3.67 3.55 -21.00
C LEU A 396 -5.17 3.70 -21.19
N ASP A 397 -5.60 4.82 -21.78
CA ASP A 397 -6.97 5.03 -22.21
C ASP A 397 -7.34 3.97 -23.25
N GLN A 398 -8.51 3.34 -23.08
CA GLN A 398 -8.96 2.27 -23.96
C GLN A 398 -8.94 2.66 -25.45
N ARG A 399 -9.35 3.89 -25.78
CA ARG A 399 -9.36 4.35 -27.18
C ARG A 399 -7.96 4.34 -27.77
N VAL A 400 -6.96 4.78 -27.00
CA VAL A 400 -5.56 4.80 -27.44
C VAL A 400 -5.03 3.38 -27.62
N ALA A 401 -5.39 2.46 -26.72
CA ALA A 401 -5.03 1.05 -26.85
C ALA A 401 -5.61 0.41 -28.12
N ASP A 402 -6.87 0.73 -28.43
CA ASP A 402 -7.58 0.23 -29.61
C ASP A 402 -7.04 0.87 -30.91
N ASP A 403 -6.79 2.18 -30.92
CA ASP A 403 -6.19 2.91 -32.06
C ASP A 403 -4.78 2.39 -32.42
N LEU A 404 -4.05 1.87 -31.44
CA LEU A 404 -2.73 1.26 -31.60
C LEU A 404 -2.77 -0.25 -31.89
N ASP A 405 -3.94 -0.88 -31.88
CA ASP A 405 -4.13 -2.33 -32.01
C ASP A 405 -3.26 -3.13 -31.01
N LEU A 406 -3.25 -2.70 -29.75
CA LEU A 406 -2.44 -3.36 -28.72
C LEU A 406 -3.08 -4.66 -28.24
N ALA A 407 -2.27 -5.71 -28.14
CA ALA A 407 -2.68 -7.01 -27.63
C ALA A 407 -3.25 -6.90 -26.21
N THR A 408 -4.44 -7.46 -26.01
CA THR A 408 -5.11 -7.56 -24.72
C THR A 408 -4.79 -8.88 -24.05
N PHE A 409 -4.54 -8.86 -22.75
CA PHE A 409 -4.37 -10.07 -21.95
C PHE A 409 -4.81 -9.83 -20.50
N GLY A 410 -5.14 -10.91 -19.81
CA GLY A 410 -5.54 -10.90 -18.41
C GLY A 410 -6.80 -10.08 -18.10
N GLU A 411 -7.20 -10.17 -16.84
CA GLU A 411 -8.44 -9.61 -16.33
C GLU A 411 -8.27 -9.17 -14.89
N VAL A 412 -8.74 -7.95 -14.60
CA VAL A 412 -8.77 -7.40 -13.26
C VAL A 412 -10.11 -6.69 -13.02
N HIS A 413 -10.66 -6.86 -11.82
CA HIS A 413 -11.85 -6.14 -11.40
C HIS A 413 -11.46 -4.91 -10.60
N VAL A 414 -11.89 -3.75 -11.08
CA VAL A 414 -11.67 -2.45 -10.44
C VAL A 414 -13.00 -1.97 -9.83
N SER A 415 -12.99 -1.57 -8.55
CA SER A 415 -14.19 -1.14 -7.84
C SER A 415 -14.50 0.35 -8.07
N GLY A 416 -15.60 0.69 -8.75
CA GLY A 416 -16.19 2.03 -8.66
C GLY A 416 -17.17 2.14 -7.48
N VAL A 417 -17.60 3.37 -7.13
CA VAL A 417 -18.59 3.64 -6.04
C VAL A 417 -19.98 3.02 -6.32
N SER A 418 -20.24 2.54 -7.53
CA SER A 418 -21.53 1.94 -7.92
C SER A 418 -21.45 0.70 -8.80
N THR A 419 -20.31 0.40 -9.42
CA THR A 419 -20.16 -0.73 -10.35
C THR A 419 -18.75 -1.30 -10.28
N LYS A 420 -18.64 -2.62 -10.34
CA LYS A 420 -17.37 -3.31 -10.60
C LYS A 420 -17.13 -3.25 -12.10
N VAL A 421 -15.96 -2.76 -12.49
CA VAL A 421 -15.60 -2.69 -13.91
C VAL A 421 -14.48 -3.66 -14.17
N LYS A 422 -14.70 -4.51 -15.17
CA LYS A 422 -13.70 -5.42 -15.70
C LYS A 422 -12.72 -4.62 -16.57
N CYS A 423 -11.48 -4.58 -16.13
CA CYS A 423 -10.36 -4.03 -16.86
C CYS A 423 -9.47 -5.16 -17.37
N ALA A 424 -8.67 -4.86 -18.38
CA ALA A 424 -7.70 -5.78 -18.95
C ALA A 424 -6.33 -5.12 -19.02
N PHE A 425 -5.30 -5.90 -19.30
CA PHE A 425 -3.97 -5.38 -19.59
C PHE A 425 -3.73 -5.26 -21.09
N ARG A 426 -2.87 -4.33 -21.47
CA ARG A 426 -2.43 -4.10 -22.85
C ARG A 426 -0.91 -4.20 -22.91
N ARG A 427 -0.39 -4.85 -23.95
CA ARG A 427 1.05 -4.97 -24.19
C ARG A 427 1.45 -4.13 -25.40
N ALA A 428 2.34 -3.15 -25.19
CA ALA A 428 3.03 -2.50 -26.31
C ALA A 428 4.41 -3.13 -26.54
N LYS A 429 5.08 -2.77 -27.64
CA LYS A 429 6.48 -3.15 -27.89
C LYS A 429 7.43 -2.25 -27.13
N GLU A 430 7.11 -0.95 -27.07
CA GLU A 430 7.95 0.07 -26.48
C GLU A 430 7.13 1.28 -26.01
N LEU A 431 7.55 1.88 -24.90
CA LEU A 431 7.16 3.20 -24.43
C LEU A 431 8.43 4.05 -24.27
N LYS A 432 8.45 5.26 -24.83
CA LYS A 432 9.57 6.20 -24.75
C LYS A 432 9.13 7.53 -24.16
N ILE A 433 9.87 8.03 -23.17
CA ILE A 433 9.65 9.30 -22.46
C ILE A 433 10.98 10.06 -22.41
N GLY A 434 11.16 11.05 -23.29
CA GLY A 434 12.49 11.62 -23.49
C GLY A 434 13.51 10.52 -23.83
N LYS A 435 14.54 10.36 -23.00
CA LYS A 435 15.56 9.31 -23.13
C LYS A 435 15.23 8.00 -22.40
N LEU A 436 14.21 8.00 -21.54
CA LEU A 436 13.75 6.78 -20.88
C LEU A 436 13.01 5.90 -21.88
N LYS A 437 13.42 4.64 -21.96
CA LYS A 437 12.79 3.61 -22.78
C LYS A 437 12.38 2.44 -21.90
N ILE A 438 11.11 2.03 -22.03
CA ILE A 438 10.55 0.86 -21.38
C ILE A 438 10.14 -0.13 -22.48
N GLU A 439 10.76 -1.30 -22.49
CA GLU A 439 10.48 -2.38 -23.42
C GLU A 439 9.33 -3.25 -22.93
N LYS A 440 8.48 -3.68 -23.86
CA LYS A 440 7.32 -4.53 -23.59
C LYS A 440 6.45 -4.04 -22.40
N PRO A 441 6.13 -2.73 -22.29
CA PRO A 441 5.40 -2.19 -21.14
C PRO A 441 4.02 -2.83 -21.01
N VAL A 442 3.60 -3.05 -19.76
CA VAL A 442 2.24 -3.47 -19.40
C VAL A 442 1.44 -2.23 -19.03
N PHE A 443 0.36 -1.98 -19.75
CA PHE A 443 -0.60 -0.95 -19.38
C PHE A 443 -1.84 -1.60 -18.79
N MET A 444 -2.32 -1.08 -17.67
CA MET A 444 -3.70 -1.31 -17.26
C MET A 444 -4.63 -0.46 -18.13
N GLN A 445 -5.63 -1.07 -18.73
CA GLN A 445 -6.64 -0.35 -19.50
C GLN A 445 -7.66 0.29 -18.55
N MET A 446 -7.79 1.62 -18.61
CA MET A 446 -8.80 2.37 -17.84
C MET A 446 -9.34 3.55 -18.65
N ASP A 447 -10.42 4.19 -18.19
CA ASP A 447 -10.86 5.46 -18.75
C ASP A 447 -10.18 6.61 -18.01
N ALA A 448 -9.25 7.30 -18.68
CA ALA A 448 -8.53 8.45 -18.14
C ALA A 448 -9.24 9.79 -18.44
N SER A 449 -10.43 9.75 -19.07
CA SER A 449 -11.15 10.97 -19.44
C SER A 449 -11.69 11.73 -18.22
N GLY A 450 -11.74 13.06 -18.33
CA GLY A 450 -12.30 13.95 -17.30
C GLY A 450 -11.47 14.09 -16.02
N VAL A 451 -10.30 13.45 -15.97
CA VAL A 451 -9.35 13.52 -14.86
C VAL A 451 -8.68 14.90 -14.78
N VAL A 452 -8.21 15.39 -15.92
CA VAL A 452 -7.44 16.64 -16.05
C VAL A 452 -8.32 17.71 -16.65
N SER A 453 -8.29 18.91 -16.09
CA SER A 453 -9.02 20.08 -16.59
C SER A 453 -8.09 21.07 -17.31
N GLY A 454 -8.61 21.66 -18.39
CA GLY A 454 -7.92 22.72 -19.16
C GLY A 454 -6.58 22.29 -19.78
N CYS A 455 -6.48 21.03 -20.19
CA CYS A 455 -5.54 20.61 -21.23
C CYS A 455 -6.23 20.75 -22.59
N SER A 456 -5.51 21.22 -23.61
CA SER A 456 -6.03 21.34 -24.98
C SER A 456 -6.26 19.99 -25.64
N GLU A 457 -5.56 18.96 -25.17
CA GLU A 457 -5.63 17.59 -25.68
C GLU A 457 -6.22 16.67 -24.62
N ARG A 458 -6.86 15.59 -25.06
CA ARG A 458 -7.34 14.55 -24.16
C ARG A 458 -6.15 13.76 -23.61
N VAL A 459 -6.12 13.55 -22.30
CA VAL A 459 -5.13 12.70 -21.64
C VAL A 459 -5.26 11.27 -22.14
N ALA A 460 -4.13 10.69 -22.53
CA ALA A 460 -4.01 9.37 -23.12
C ALA A 460 -3.68 8.28 -22.09
N GLY A 461 -3.18 8.64 -20.91
CA GLY A 461 -2.90 7.68 -19.85
C GLY A 461 -2.16 8.27 -18.65
N ILE A 462 -1.60 7.36 -17.84
CA ILE A 462 -0.83 7.68 -16.63
C ILE A 462 0.50 6.94 -16.68
N ILE A 463 1.59 7.64 -16.38
CA ILE A 463 2.92 7.10 -16.16
C ILE A 463 3.13 7.01 -14.65
N GLY A 464 3.01 5.79 -14.12
CA GLY A 464 3.22 5.48 -12.72
C GLY A 464 4.63 4.96 -12.41
N PHE A 465 4.73 4.12 -11.39
CA PHE A 465 5.97 3.60 -10.80
C PHE A 465 7.00 3.07 -11.80
N ASP A 466 6.59 2.51 -12.94
CA ASP A 466 7.50 2.01 -13.98
C ASP A 466 8.51 3.06 -14.46
N ALA A 467 8.15 4.35 -14.52
CA ALA A 467 9.11 5.39 -14.86
C ALA A 467 10.06 5.72 -13.70
N PHE A 468 9.62 5.59 -12.46
CA PHE A 468 10.39 5.97 -11.27
C PHE A 468 11.31 4.85 -10.78
N LYS A 469 10.91 3.57 -10.92
CA LYS A 469 11.57 2.43 -10.27
C LYS A 469 13.02 2.19 -10.73
N SER A 470 13.38 2.64 -11.93
CA SER A 470 14.74 2.51 -12.50
C SER A 470 15.33 3.83 -13.01
N SER A 471 14.82 4.98 -12.54
CA SER A 471 15.36 6.29 -12.93
C SER A 471 15.33 7.29 -11.77
N ILE A 472 16.03 8.41 -11.94
CA ILE A 472 15.87 9.58 -11.08
C ILE A 472 15.03 10.62 -11.81
N VAL A 473 13.90 11.00 -11.23
CA VAL A 473 12.96 11.97 -11.81
C VAL A 473 13.07 13.28 -11.05
N ASP A 474 13.38 14.36 -11.76
CA ASP A 474 13.53 15.71 -11.21
C ASP A 474 12.47 16.63 -11.83
N VAL A 475 11.63 17.21 -10.99
CA VAL A 475 10.51 18.06 -11.37
C VAL A 475 10.70 19.44 -10.76
N SER A 476 10.76 20.49 -11.57
CA SER A 476 10.92 21.87 -11.08
C SER A 476 9.66 22.40 -10.40
N SER A 477 9.83 23.47 -9.62
CA SER A 477 8.71 24.18 -9.00
C SER A 477 7.98 25.10 -9.98
N GLY A 478 6.77 25.53 -9.62
CA GLY A 478 6.06 26.61 -10.32
C GLY A 478 5.29 26.18 -11.57
N ASN A 479 4.90 27.17 -12.38
CA ASN A 479 3.99 27.00 -13.53
C ASN A 479 4.70 26.59 -14.83
N ASP A 480 5.94 27.03 -15.04
CA ASP A 480 6.77 26.63 -16.18
C ASP A 480 7.62 25.42 -15.78
N LYS A 481 6.94 24.30 -15.53
CA LYS A 481 7.57 23.07 -15.05
C LYS A 481 8.52 22.50 -16.09
N THR A 482 9.70 22.07 -15.62
CA THR A 482 10.57 21.17 -16.35
C THR A 482 10.58 19.82 -15.66
N VAL A 483 10.71 18.77 -16.47
CA VAL A 483 10.87 17.39 -16.01
C VAL A 483 12.16 16.86 -16.63
N HIS A 484 13.00 16.26 -15.81
CA HIS A 484 14.21 15.57 -16.25
C HIS A 484 14.20 14.14 -15.73
N ILE A 485 14.61 13.19 -16.57
CA ILE A 485 14.71 11.77 -16.20
C ILE A 485 16.15 11.32 -16.41
N TYR A 486 16.86 11.06 -15.32
CA TYR A 486 18.27 10.70 -15.30
C TYR A 486 18.48 9.20 -15.04
N PRO A 487 19.61 8.62 -15.49
CA PRO A 487 20.02 7.29 -15.07
C PRO A 487 20.29 7.23 -13.57
N ARG A 488 20.14 6.03 -13.02
CA ARG A 488 20.56 5.71 -11.65
C ARG A 488 22.02 6.13 -11.43
N GLY A 489 22.30 6.68 -10.25
CA GLY A 489 23.65 7.13 -9.89
C GLY A 489 24.08 8.45 -10.55
N TYR A 490 23.19 9.14 -11.28
CA TYR A 490 23.53 10.44 -11.86
C TYR A 490 23.77 11.52 -10.79
N PHE A 491 23.05 11.45 -9.66
CA PHE A 491 23.29 12.32 -8.51
C PHE A 491 23.98 11.54 -7.38
N ASP A 492 25.22 11.93 -7.07
CA ASP A 492 25.97 11.45 -5.88
C ASP A 492 25.94 12.46 -4.72
N ALA A 493 24.96 13.37 -4.72
CA ALA A 493 24.90 14.43 -3.73
C ALA A 493 24.40 13.90 -2.36
N ASN A 494 25.34 13.37 -1.57
CA ASN A 494 25.11 12.96 -0.18
C ASN A 494 24.61 14.12 0.71
N ASP A 495 24.86 15.37 0.30
CA ASP A 495 24.53 16.58 1.07
C ASP A 495 23.10 17.09 0.86
N TRP A 496 22.31 16.45 0.00
CA TRP A 496 20.92 16.83 -0.19
C TRP A 496 20.05 16.37 1.01
N PRO A 497 18.97 17.09 1.34
CA PRO A 497 18.07 16.75 2.44
C PRO A 497 17.17 15.56 2.06
N TRP A 498 17.78 14.41 1.79
CA TRP A 498 17.10 13.18 1.40
C TRP A 498 16.14 12.75 2.50
N GLN A 499 14.90 12.41 2.13
CA GLN A 499 13.94 11.71 2.97
C GLN A 499 13.97 10.23 2.61
N ASN A 500 13.91 9.35 3.60
CA ASN A 500 13.74 7.92 3.37
C ASN A 500 12.32 7.65 2.88
N VAL A 501 12.21 6.89 1.80
CA VAL A 501 10.93 6.49 1.19
C VAL A 501 10.64 5.05 1.57
N SER A 502 9.46 4.81 2.13
CA SER A 502 8.86 3.47 2.18
C SER A 502 7.97 3.29 0.96
N ILE A 503 7.95 2.10 0.38
CA ILE A 503 7.12 1.78 -0.79
C ILE A 503 6.06 0.78 -0.36
N VAL A 504 4.79 1.14 -0.62
CA VAL A 504 3.64 0.27 -0.36
C VAL A 504 2.84 0.20 -1.65
N SER A 505 2.64 -0.99 -2.18
CA SER A 505 1.98 -1.28 -3.46
C SER A 505 2.50 -0.37 -4.58
N ASN A 506 3.82 -0.29 -4.70
CA ASN A 506 4.56 0.54 -5.66
C ASN A 506 4.33 2.06 -5.55
N VAL A 507 3.71 2.55 -4.48
CA VAL A 507 3.55 3.99 -4.26
C VAL A 507 4.40 4.49 -3.08
N PRO A 508 5.11 5.62 -3.24
CA PRO A 508 6.04 6.12 -2.24
C PRO A 508 5.32 6.76 -1.06
N HIS A 509 5.86 6.53 0.13
CA HIS A 509 5.39 7.09 1.40
C HIS A 509 6.52 7.75 2.15
N LEU A 510 6.22 8.90 2.76
CA LEU A 510 7.13 9.66 3.61
C LEU A 510 6.58 9.80 5.03
N LYS A 511 7.49 9.83 5.99
CA LYS A 511 7.18 10.18 7.38
C LYS A 511 7.11 11.70 7.51
N ALA A 512 6.05 12.18 8.15
CA ALA A 512 5.91 13.58 8.52
C ALA A 512 5.23 13.76 9.87
N ARG A 513 5.56 14.84 10.55
CA ARG A 513 4.82 15.41 11.69
C ARG A 513 4.06 16.62 11.22
N PHE A 514 3.00 17.00 11.94
CA PHE A 514 2.16 18.12 11.52
C PHE A 514 1.52 18.85 12.70
N SER A 515 0.99 20.05 12.46
CA SER A 515 0.21 20.78 13.45
C SER A 515 -1.07 21.35 12.87
N GLY A 516 -2.14 21.20 13.64
CA GLY A 516 -3.36 22.00 13.51
C GLY A 516 -3.31 23.25 14.37
N LYS A 517 -4.45 23.95 14.47
CA LYS A 517 -4.68 25.20 15.23
C LYS A 517 -4.13 25.17 16.67
N GLY A 518 -2.83 25.31 16.84
CA GLY A 518 -2.11 25.08 18.11
C GLY A 518 -2.04 23.64 18.61
N ASN A 519 -2.65 22.65 17.92
CA ASN A 519 -2.56 21.23 18.29
C ASN A 519 -1.40 20.55 17.54
N HIS A 520 -0.30 20.34 18.25
CA HIS A 520 0.95 19.84 17.69
C HIS A 520 0.96 18.30 17.69
N GLN A 521 0.73 17.69 16.54
CA GLN A 521 0.94 16.25 16.34
C GLN A 521 2.42 16.00 16.06
N THR A 522 3.19 15.81 17.14
CA THR A 522 4.65 15.66 17.07
C THR A 522 5.11 14.25 16.69
N LYS A 523 4.21 13.26 16.71
CA LYS A 523 4.50 11.89 16.27
C LYS A 523 4.58 11.84 14.74
N LEU A 524 5.64 11.23 14.22
CA LEU A 524 5.76 10.94 12.80
C LEU A 524 4.66 9.98 12.35
N ARG A 525 4.04 10.30 11.21
CA ARG A 525 2.98 9.54 10.56
C ARG A 525 3.33 9.34 9.09
N MET A 526 2.86 8.24 8.50
CA MET A 526 3.10 7.93 7.09
C MET A 526 2.08 8.65 6.21
N PHE A 527 2.56 9.34 5.18
CA PHE A 527 1.76 9.93 4.13
C PHE A 527 2.21 9.37 2.78
N MET A 528 1.26 8.91 1.98
CA MET A 528 1.51 8.62 0.57
C MET A 528 1.89 9.91 -0.17
N VAL A 529 2.78 9.83 -1.14
CA VAL A 529 3.16 10.94 -2.01
C VAL A 529 2.49 10.77 -3.37
N ASP A 530 1.58 11.67 -3.70
CA ASP A 530 0.71 11.55 -4.88
C ASP A 530 0.74 12.83 -5.73
N SER A 531 1.52 12.81 -6.81
CA SER A 531 1.57 13.90 -7.80
C SER A 531 0.35 13.94 -8.74
N GLY A 532 -0.46 12.89 -8.77
CA GLY A 532 -1.75 12.81 -9.46
C GLY A 532 -2.95 13.29 -8.64
N ALA A 533 -2.77 13.63 -7.37
CA ALA A 533 -3.80 14.21 -6.52
C ALA A 533 -3.80 15.75 -6.61
N GLY A 534 -4.52 16.32 -7.57
CA GLY A 534 -4.66 17.78 -7.73
C GLY A 534 -5.78 18.41 -6.89
N GLY A 535 -5.67 19.70 -6.57
CA GLY A 535 -6.74 20.48 -5.93
C GLY A 535 -6.79 20.47 -4.40
N ALA A 536 -5.80 19.84 -3.75
CA ALA A 536 -5.56 19.88 -2.32
C ALA A 536 -4.04 19.87 -2.05
N ASP A 537 -3.64 20.27 -0.86
CA ASP A 537 -2.24 20.20 -0.43
C ASP A 537 -1.99 18.90 0.34
N VAL A 538 -2.94 18.53 1.22
CA VAL A 538 -2.95 17.27 1.98
C VAL A 538 -4.37 16.74 2.05
N ILE A 539 -4.54 15.42 2.01
CA ILE A 539 -5.81 14.74 2.26
C ILE A 539 -5.61 13.72 3.37
N PHE A 540 -6.42 13.80 4.43
CA PHE A 540 -6.50 12.77 5.45
C PHE A 540 -7.66 11.82 5.16
N HIS A 541 -7.43 10.51 5.28
CA HIS A 541 -8.49 9.52 5.15
C HIS A 541 -9.35 9.45 6.42
N GLY A 542 -10.58 8.93 6.32
CA GLY A 542 -11.53 9.05 7.45
C GLY A 542 -11.10 8.35 8.73
N ARG A 543 -10.44 7.17 8.65
CA ARG A 543 -9.87 6.53 9.86
C ARG A 543 -8.88 7.46 10.60
N ALA A 544 -8.06 8.22 9.89
CA ALA A 544 -7.14 9.19 10.51
C ALA A 544 -7.91 10.39 11.08
N VAL A 545 -8.93 10.88 10.38
CA VAL A 545 -9.80 11.96 10.85
C VAL A 545 -10.44 11.60 12.19
N GLU A 546 -10.96 10.39 12.31
CA GLU A 546 -11.58 9.89 13.54
C GLU A 546 -10.54 9.61 14.64
N SER A 547 -9.52 8.80 14.36
CA SER A 547 -8.55 8.35 15.37
C SER A 547 -7.64 9.44 15.91
N LEU A 548 -7.41 10.51 15.14
CA LEU A 548 -6.59 11.66 15.55
C LEU A 548 -7.43 12.89 15.92
N ASP A 549 -8.76 12.76 15.92
CA ASP A 549 -9.72 13.83 16.20
C ASP A 549 -9.45 15.11 15.38
N LEU A 550 -9.19 14.93 14.07
CA LEU A 550 -8.71 16.01 13.20
C LEU A 550 -9.75 17.09 12.96
N GLU A 551 -11.05 16.77 13.03
CA GLU A 551 -12.09 17.81 12.95
C GLU A 551 -11.93 18.82 14.08
N ASN A 552 -11.72 18.37 15.32
CA ASN A 552 -11.49 19.27 16.45
C ASN A 552 -10.11 19.93 16.40
N ALA A 553 -9.10 19.23 15.89
CA ALA A 553 -7.74 19.77 15.79
C ALA A 553 -7.58 20.86 14.71
N LEU A 554 -8.40 20.82 13.65
CA LEU A 554 -8.22 21.67 12.46
C LEU A 554 -9.38 22.65 12.24
N LEU A 555 -10.61 22.32 12.64
CA LEU A 555 -11.78 23.15 12.41
C LEU A 555 -12.17 23.91 13.69
N SER A 556 -12.67 25.14 13.52
CA SER A 556 -13.25 25.87 14.67
C SER A 556 -14.72 25.48 14.85
N LYS A 557 -15.19 25.40 16.10
CA LYS A 557 -16.58 25.03 16.42
C LYS A 557 -17.63 25.93 15.77
N ASN A 558 -17.25 27.17 15.44
CA ASN A 558 -18.13 28.19 14.84
C ASN A 558 -17.86 28.41 13.34
N GLU A 559 -16.96 27.66 12.71
CA GLU A 559 -16.72 27.77 11.26
C GLU A 559 -17.83 27.08 10.47
N VAL A 560 -18.26 27.72 9.39
CA VAL A 560 -19.11 27.07 8.39
C VAL A 560 -18.32 25.95 7.72
N ARG A 561 -18.74 24.71 7.94
CA ARG A 561 -18.14 23.52 7.30
C ARG A 561 -18.33 23.61 5.78
N ARG A 562 -17.25 23.93 5.07
CA ARG A 562 -17.23 23.89 3.60
C ARG A 562 -16.89 22.48 3.17
N THR A 563 -17.68 21.93 2.27
CA THR A 563 -17.43 20.60 1.69
C THR A 563 -16.81 20.71 0.30
N SER A 564 -16.09 19.67 -0.08
CA SER A 564 -15.59 19.44 -1.43
C SER A 564 -15.96 18.03 -1.85
N THR A 565 -15.87 17.76 -3.15
CA THR A 565 -15.97 16.41 -3.66
C THR A 565 -14.73 16.09 -4.47
N VAL A 566 -14.12 14.95 -4.16
CA VAL A 566 -12.91 14.45 -4.84
C VAL A 566 -13.32 13.29 -5.72
N ARG A 567 -12.92 13.31 -7.00
CA ARG A 567 -13.16 12.23 -7.96
C ARG A 567 -11.87 11.47 -8.29
N GLY A 568 -11.98 10.14 -8.40
CA GLY A 568 -10.93 9.22 -8.87
C GLY A 568 -11.08 8.83 -10.35
N VAL A 569 -10.15 8.02 -10.85
CA VAL A 569 -10.25 7.34 -12.16
C VAL A 569 -11.37 6.29 -12.12
N SER A 570 -12.08 6.08 -13.24
CA SER A 570 -13.09 5.02 -13.39
C SER A 570 -12.64 3.92 -14.35
N GLY A 571 -13.18 2.71 -14.17
CA GLY A 571 -12.97 1.64 -15.14
C GLY A 571 -13.63 1.94 -16.50
N SER A 572 -13.27 1.13 -17.49
CA SER A 572 -13.62 1.18 -18.93
C SER A 572 -15.12 1.17 -19.31
N GLY A 573 -16.05 1.32 -18.37
CA GLY A 573 -17.49 1.26 -18.60
C GLY A 573 -18.24 2.59 -18.44
N GLY A 574 -17.54 3.71 -18.23
CA GLY A 574 -18.19 5.01 -17.97
C GLY A 574 -18.99 5.08 -16.66
N GLY A 575 -18.85 4.08 -15.79
CA GLY A 575 -19.40 4.09 -14.44
C GLY A 575 -18.68 5.16 -13.63
N GLY A 576 -19.33 6.32 -13.47
CA GLY A 576 -18.71 7.54 -12.93
C GLY A 576 -17.78 7.26 -11.75
N GLY A 577 -16.53 7.70 -11.90
CA GLY A 577 -15.52 7.65 -10.84
C GLY A 577 -16.12 8.18 -9.55
N GLY A 578 -16.03 7.38 -8.50
CA GLY A 578 -16.61 7.68 -7.20
C GLY A 578 -16.23 9.07 -6.72
N ALA A 579 -17.22 9.83 -6.25
CA ALA A 579 -17.03 11.17 -5.74
C ALA A 579 -17.08 11.11 -4.20
N GLU A 580 -15.93 11.23 -3.54
CA GLU A 580 -15.85 11.21 -2.07
C GLU A 580 -16.06 12.61 -1.51
N LYS A 581 -16.88 12.73 -0.46
CA LYS A 581 -17.15 14.02 0.18
C LYS A 581 -16.07 14.28 1.22
N CYS A 582 -15.46 15.45 1.15
CA CYS A 582 -14.47 15.88 2.11
C CYS A 582 -14.89 17.20 2.77
N VAL A 583 -14.44 17.43 3.99
CA VAL A 583 -14.51 18.72 4.67
C VAL A 583 -13.22 19.49 4.43
N LYS A 584 -13.32 20.77 4.07
CA LYS A 584 -12.16 21.65 3.89
C LYS A 584 -11.67 22.16 5.24
N ALA A 585 -10.36 22.06 5.46
CA ALA A 585 -9.65 22.51 6.65
C ALA A 585 -8.33 23.19 6.27
N THR A 586 -7.62 23.72 7.27
CA THR A 586 -6.26 24.24 7.11
C THR A 586 -5.35 23.56 8.12
N LEU A 587 -4.18 23.15 7.67
CA LEU A 587 -3.10 22.64 8.50
C LEU A 587 -2.04 23.74 8.64
N ASP A 588 -1.61 24.03 9.86
CA ASP A 588 -0.68 25.14 10.12
C ASP A 588 0.68 24.82 9.49
N TRP A 589 1.15 23.59 9.66
CA TRP A 589 2.34 23.09 8.99
C TRP A 589 2.39 21.56 8.92
N ILE A 590 3.12 21.06 7.93
CA ILE A 590 3.63 19.69 7.86
C ILE A 590 5.16 19.75 7.72
N GLU A 591 5.85 18.85 8.40
CA GLU A 591 7.31 18.77 8.38
C GLU A 591 7.73 17.32 8.24
N PHE A 592 8.47 17.02 7.18
CA PHE A 592 8.99 15.67 6.91
C PHE A 592 10.10 15.30 7.92
N GLU A 593 10.36 14.00 8.05
CA GLU A 593 11.25 13.43 9.07
C GLU A 593 12.62 14.12 9.12
N ASN A 594 13.28 14.28 7.98
CA ASN A 594 14.58 14.95 7.90
C ASN A 594 14.40 16.47 7.79
N LYS A 595 15.21 17.19 8.59
CA LYS A 595 15.11 18.65 8.80
C LYS A 595 15.20 19.44 7.48
N GLY A 596 14.52 20.59 7.44
CA GLY A 596 14.60 21.55 6.33
C GLY A 596 13.44 21.47 5.33
N MET A 597 12.47 20.58 5.56
CA MET A 597 11.35 20.37 4.63
C MET A 597 10.01 20.56 5.36
N ARG A 598 9.76 21.81 5.76
CA ARG A 598 8.49 22.25 6.35
C ARG A 598 7.68 23.05 5.35
N VAL A 599 6.42 22.73 5.22
CA VAL A 599 5.43 23.49 4.44
C VAL A 599 4.41 24.06 5.42
N GLN A 600 3.96 25.28 5.19
CA GLN A 600 3.05 26.01 6.07
C GLN A 600 1.71 26.29 5.36
N GLU A 601 0.67 26.51 6.16
CA GLU A 601 -0.67 26.96 5.72
C GLU A 601 -1.30 26.10 4.60
N LEU A 602 -1.41 24.79 4.83
CA LEU A 602 -1.82 23.83 3.82
C LEU A 602 -3.35 23.71 3.71
N LYS A 603 -3.87 23.82 2.49
CA LYS A 603 -5.26 23.50 2.11
C LYS A 603 -5.50 22.01 2.28
N THR A 604 -6.19 21.66 3.36
CA THR A 604 -6.35 20.27 3.78
C THR A 604 -7.77 19.79 3.51
N LEU A 605 -7.91 18.56 3.03
CA LEU A 605 -9.19 17.87 2.94
C LEU A 605 -9.26 16.74 3.97
N LEU A 606 -10.36 16.69 4.71
CA LEU A 606 -10.67 15.61 5.65
C LEU A 606 -11.75 14.74 5.00
N ALA A 607 -11.40 13.50 4.65
CA ALA A 607 -12.35 12.59 4.03
C ALA A 607 -13.43 12.16 5.02
N ASN A 608 -14.66 12.06 4.54
CA ASN A 608 -15.74 11.45 5.30
C ASN A 608 -15.79 9.94 5.00
N GLY A 609 -15.89 9.09 6.02
CA GLY A 609 -16.00 7.64 5.84
C GLY A 609 -14.70 6.96 5.35
N SER A 610 -14.80 5.86 4.62
CA SER A 610 -13.63 5.00 4.29
C SER A 610 -12.76 5.50 3.11
N GLY A 611 -13.02 6.68 2.56
CA GLY A 611 -12.28 7.19 1.40
C GLY A 611 -10.81 7.41 1.70
N PHE A 612 -9.94 7.10 0.73
CA PHE A 612 -8.48 7.28 0.77
C PHE A 612 -7.71 6.51 1.86
N ASP A 613 -8.37 5.60 2.57
CA ASP A 613 -7.71 4.67 3.50
C ASP A 613 -7.02 3.57 2.68
N LEU A 614 -5.79 3.84 2.24
CA LEU A 614 -5.04 2.99 1.29
C LEU A 614 -3.91 2.19 1.96
N SER A 615 -3.67 2.37 3.25
CA SER A 615 -2.66 1.64 4.03
C SER A 615 -3.04 1.67 5.51
N GLU A 616 -2.83 0.58 6.26
CA GLU A 616 -3.02 0.56 7.72
C GLU A 616 -2.01 1.44 8.47
N PHE A 617 -0.83 1.64 7.89
CA PHE A 617 0.22 2.51 8.44
C PHE A 617 0.03 3.98 8.05
N GLY A 618 -0.67 4.24 6.95
CA GLY A 618 -0.95 5.58 6.44
C GLY A 618 -1.93 6.38 7.31
N VAL A 619 -1.82 7.72 7.23
CA VAL A 619 -2.83 8.67 7.75
C VAL A 619 -3.46 9.53 6.65
N GLY A 620 -2.92 9.49 5.43
CA GLY A 620 -3.35 10.34 4.32
C GLY A 620 -2.31 10.43 3.22
N MET A 621 -2.41 11.48 2.41
CA MET A 621 -1.49 11.74 1.30
C MET A 621 -1.09 13.22 1.19
N VAL A 622 0.14 13.45 0.73
CA VAL A 622 0.66 14.73 0.26
C VAL A 622 0.40 14.83 -1.24
N CYS A 623 -0.25 15.92 -1.63
CA CYS A 623 -0.85 16.08 -2.95
C CYS A 623 0.01 16.94 -3.89
N ALA A 624 -0.38 16.96 -5.17
CA ALA A 624 0.31 17.64 -6.25
C ALA A 624 0.62 19.11 -5.94
N ASN A 625 -0.26 19.85 -5.25
CA ASN A 625 -0.02 21.26 -4.94
C ASN A 625 1.25 21.49 -4.11
N VAL A 626 1.46 20.67 -3.07
CA VAL A 626 2.65 20.75 -2.23
C VAL A 626 3.88 20.40 -3.04
N LEU A 627 3.80 19.31 -3.78
CA LEU A 627 4.89 18.82 -4.62
C LEU A 627 5.28 19.85 -5.68
N ASN A 628 4.30 20.49 -6.31
CA ASN A 628 4.51 21.48 -7.36
C ASN A 628 4.99 22.83 -6.88
N SER A 629 4.78 23.16 -5.60
CA SER A 629 5.31 24.38 -4.98
C SER A 629 6.81 24.32 -4.70
N ARG A 630 7.42 23.15 -4.92
CA ARG A 630 8.83 22.84 -4.64
C ARG A 630 9.45 22.20 -5.87
N ARG A 631 10.78 22.21 -5.95
CA ARG A 631 11.48 21.27 -6.84
C ARG A 631 11.54 19.93 -6.12
N VAL A 632 11.21 18.86 -6.81
CA VAL A 632 11.15 17.53 -6.22
C VAL A 632 12.04 16.58 -7.01
N VAL A 633 12.91 15.87 -6.31
CA VAL A 633 13.75 14.83 -6.90
C VAL A 633 13.37 13.48 -6.29
N TYR A 634 12.91 12.58 -7.14
CA TYR A 634 12.52 11.22 -6.82
C TYR A 634 13.64 10.27 -7.24
N ASP A 635 14.38 9.72 -6.28
CA ASP A 635 15.40 8.69 -6.50
C ASP A 635 14.90 7.37 -5.87
N MET A 636 13.87 6.81 -6.51
CA MET A 636 13.23 5.56 -6.06
C MET A 636 14.15 4.34 -6.10
N PRO A 637 15.12 4.20 -7.05
CA PRO A 637 16.09 3.10 -7.00
C PRO A 637 16.88 3.06 -5.68
N ASN A 638 17.14 4.23 -5.07
CA ASN A 638 17.79 4.35 -3.77
C ASN A 638 16.80 4.64 -2.62
N ARG A 639 15.49 4.52 -2.87
CA ARG A 639 14.41 4.74 -1.88
C ARG A 639 14.53 6.06 -1.13
N ARG A 640 14.80 7.14 -1.87
CA ARG A 640 14.94 8.47 -1.30
C ARG A 640 14.31 9.56 -2.16
N MET A 641 13.91 10.65 -1.53
CA MET A 641 13.27 11.79 -2.19
C MET A 641 13.68 13.10 -1.53
N CYS A 642 13.83 14.17 -2.31
CA CYS A 642 14.05 15.54 -1.80
C CYS A 642 12.93 16.47 -2.25
N LEU A 643 12.55 17.43 -1.38
CA LEU A 643 11.78 18.60 -1.79
C LEU A 643 12.60 19.86 -1.44
N PHE A 644 12.94 20.66 -2.45
CA PHE A 644 13.73 21.88 -2.31
C PHE A 644 12.85 23.12 -2.32
N GLU A 645 13.19 24.10 -1.48
CA GLU A 645 12.77 25.49 -1.70
C GLU A 645 13.63 26.05 -2.83
N GLU A 646 13.05 26.23 -4.01
CA GLU A 646 13.74 27.04 -5.02
C GLU A 646 13.70 28.49 -4.56
N GLU A 647 14.87 29.13 -4.47
CA GLU A 647 14.95 30.57 -4.28
C GLU A 647 14.16 31.22 -5.42
N LYS A 648 13.13 32.00 -5.07
CA LYS A 648 12.45 32.84 -6.06
C LYS A 648 13.51 33.72 -6.68
N LYS A 649 13.86 33.47 -7.95
CA LYS A 649 14.64 34.43 -8.74
C LYS A 649 13.98 35.78 -8.55
N LYS A 650 14.68 36.72 -7.91
CA LYS A 650 14.23 38.11 -7.86
C LYS A 650 14.01 38.53 -9.31
N VAL A 651 12.78 38.93 -9.63
CA VAL A 651 12.48 39.49 -10.94
C VAL A 651 13.24 40.80 -11.02
N ASN A 652 14.30 40.80 -11.83
CA ASN A 652 15.16 41.90 -12.26
C ASN A 652 16.15 42.45 -11.21
N ASP A 653 17.44 42.26 -11.50
CA ASP A 653 18.26 43.40 -11.94
C ASP A 653 18.13 43.54 -13.46
#